data_AF-A3LZ29-F1
#
_entry.id   AF-A3LZ29-F1
#
_cell.length_a   1.000
_cell.length_b   1.000
_cell.length_c   1.000
_cell.angle_alpha   90.00
_cell.angle_beta   90.00
_cell.angle_gamma   90.00
#
_symmetry.space_group_name_H-M   'P 1'
#
loop_
_entity.id
_entity.type
_entity.pdbx_description
1 polymer ?
#
loop_
_entity_poly.entity_id
_entity_poly.type
_entity_poly.pdbx_seq_one_letter_code
_entity_poly.pdbx_strand_id
1 'polypeptide(L)'
;MLYTGINCYSPTQEHGHTKVYLEILLRAICSDSIQSKTFEAVQSFTWLGPVRSKFAPSESSFDGLSKLFLTIDSGLCLDNIKLQAKILTGLQMSSIDDHFDEFSSTNWYDNHVSLLINILRLYILLDLAEKKGLQTGRFPPLNNKTYEVDVNNILPFPDTPVKFSWPGGSEKKGYPNFVYANDFFPTSSSPYIDLRGLDIDEARIVLFMTGEWKAQTNFKVDFNSSKLCNEIFYRYRKPINELDLWYNSDDFGMPMSHVVLSALRKYVVNNSLYYQFHIASDLISQLMLTIFPENVEGMTWLQHTAEINLPIFGSIRGRYPFLCQGETAIARPDHIKEWALFIANPYLLFSRSLVLATCFNIGLAARDFRIRNSLSSKETIEEFFLDSESFYASAISLATGSEFPKNEMTSACLFYPSLLETCGTYSVPVSSLQNQSEIIVDNCVFHDVPFVGSPYTSYPIAVFDDESPYSGKFSIPTPIRVVDNGAIYSPLDTWKLAWLCEVAGYKLHASSMKSKDEIYKHAGRSKWYSLSLNCLSIDSEGLLVTGFERINEDFIHLPNFLLPDTYPSFDIEVEVCNLFVDVKNCRESRRAISAGVSSIRWRSFGDSTPEIVKGSMKRVNGSLIATEYEREVVQGKDFE
;
A
#
# COMPACT_ATOMS: atom_id res chain seq x y z
N MET A 1 0.62 -0.95 15.37
CA MET A 1 0.39 0.24 14.52
C MET A 1 0.49 1.52 15.36
N LEU A 2 1.45 2.39 15.02
CA LEU A 2 1.74 3.67 15.67
C LEU A 2 0.66 4.71 15.32
N TYR A 3 -0.34 4.89 16.20
CA TYR A 3 -1.50 5.78 15.94
C TYR A 3 -1.47 7.13 16.67
N THR A 4 -0.35 7.55 17.26
CA THR A 4 -0.24 8.87 17.88
C THR A 4 0.34 9.89 16.90
N GLY A 5 -0.48 10.84 16.44
CA GLY A 5 -0.04 11.98 15.64
C GLY A 5 -0.07 11.82 14.12
N ILE A 6 -0.88 10.90 13.57
CA ILE A 6 -0.95 10.69 12.11
C ILE A 6 -1.52 11.93 11.41
N ASN A 7 -0.69 12.59 10.61
CA ASN A 7 -1.12 13.62 9.68
C ASN A 7 -1.90 12.98 8.53
N CYS A 8 -3.16 13.38 8.36
CA CYS A 8 -4.01 12.93 7.27
C CYS A 8 -4.01 13.95 6.13
N TYR A 9 -3.86 13.49 4.88
CA TYR A 9 -3.77 14.35 3.69
C TYR A 9 -4.89 14.04 2.72
N SER A 10 -5.55 15.08 2.24
CA SER A 10 -6.57 14.96 1.21
C SER A 10 -5.96 14.39 -0.09
N PRO A 11 -6.59 13.39 -0.73
CA PRO A 11 -6.11 12.88 -2.01
C PRO A 11 -6.24 13.99 -3.06
N THR A 12 -5.18 14.12 -3.86
CA THR A 12 -5.06 15.08 -4.95
C THR A 12 -4.32 14.42 -6.10
N GLN A 13 -4.62 14.80 -7.34
CA GLN A 13 -3.92 14.27 -8.51
C GLN A 13 -3.81 15.32 -9.63
N GLU A 14 -2.73 15.26 -10.40
CA GLU A 14 -2.52 15.95 -11.67
C GLU A 14 -2.09 14.92 -12.70
N HIS A 15 -2.88 14.69 -13.75
CA HIS A 15 -2.58 13.66 -14.77
C HIS A 15 -2.29 12.26 -14.18
N GLY A 16 -2.86 11.95 -13.00
CA GLY A 16 -2.60 10.70 -12.28
C GLY A 16 -1.37 10.72 -11.36
N HIS A 17 -0.81 11.89 -11.04
CA HIS A 17 0.36 12.04 -10.16
C HIS A 17 0.11 12.95 -8.97
N THR A 18 0.82 12.69 -7.87
CA THR A 18 0.81 13.52 -6.67
C THR A 18 2.23 13.77 -6.21
N LYS A 19 2.49 14.95 -5.64
CA LYS A 19 3.79 15.29 -5.07
C LYS A 19 3.68 15.52 -3.58
N VAL A 20 4.65 14.95 -2.87
CA VAL A 20 4.84 15.12 -1.45
C VAL A 20 6.11 15.93 -1.24
N TYR A 21 5.98 17.04 -0.52
CA TYR A 21 7.04 17.96 -0.19
C TYR A 21 7.41 17.78 1.28
N LEU A 22 8.69 17.61 1.55
CA LEU A 22 9.22 17.23 2.85
C LEU A 22 10.28 18.25 3.26
N GLU A 23 10.12 18.85 4.43
CA GLU A 23 11.13 19.71 5.04
C GLU A 23 11.94 18.87 6.02
N ILE A 24 13.25 18.77 5.78
CA ILE A 24 14.14 17.86 6.49
C ILE A 24 15.24 18.67 7.16
N LEU A 25 15.44 18.41 8.45
CA LEU A 25 16.55 18.93 9.23
C LEU A 25 17.65 17.88 9.31
N LEU A 26 18.83 18.25 8.83
CA LEU A 26 20.08 17.52 9.00
C LEU A 26 20.89 18.17 10.13
N ARG A 27 21.40 17.37 11.05
CA ARG A 27 22.37 17.79 12.08
C ARG A 27 23.62 16.93 11.93
N ALA A 28 24.76 17.59 11.80
CA ALA A 28 26.07 16.98 11.79
C ALA A 28 26.79 17.33 13.10
N ILE A 29 27.17 16.30 13.85
CA ILE A 29 27.76 16.40 15.17
C ILE A 29 29.20 15.90 15.06
N CYS A 30 30.15 16.77 15.35
CA CYS A 30 31.58 16.47 15.31
C CYS A 30 32.24 16.96 16.59
N SER A 31 32.61 16.04 17.46
CA SER A 31 33.15 16.35 18.81
C SER A 31 32.20 17.28 19.58
N ASP A 32 32.58 18.55 19.82
CA ASP A 32 31.77 19.54 20.53
C ASP A 32 31.00 20.51 19.61
N SER A 33 31.10 20.32 18.29
CA SER A 33 30.46 21.20 17.29
C SER A 33 29.23 20.54 16.68
N ILE A 34 28.13 21.29 16.59
CA ILE A 34 26.90 20.88 15.91
C ILE A 34 26.64 21.88 14.79
N GLN A 35 26.58 21.37 13.57
CA GLN A 35 26.13 22.12 12.40
C GLN A 35 24.77 21.59 11.98
N SER A 36 23.84 22.47 11.63
CA SER A 36 22.52 22.08 11.15
C SER A 36 22.17 22.75 9.84
N LYS A 37 21.41 22.04 9.01
CA LYS A 37 20.92 22.53 7.72
C LYS A 37 19.53 21.97 7.48
N THR A 38 18.64 22.82 6.99
CA THR A 38 17.32 22.40 6.51
C THR A 38 17.32 22.33 4.99
N PHE A 39 16.70 21.31 4.43
CA PHE A 39 16.49 21.21 2.99
C PHE A 39 15.09 20.68 2.65
N GLU A 40 14.64 20.97 1.44
CA GLU A 40 13.37 20.49 0.91
C GLU A 40 13.62 19.29 -0.02
N ALA A 41 12.91 18.19 0.24
CA ALA A 41 12.86 17.01 -0.61
C ALA A 41 11.47 16.85 -1.21
N VAL A 42 11.40 16.37 -2.45
CA VAL A 42 10.13 16.11 -3.15
C VAL A 42 10.06 14.66 -3.59
N GLN A 43 9.05 13.93 -3.12
CA GLN A 43 8.72 12.59 -3.60
C GLN A 43 7.46 12.64 -4.47
N SER A 44 7.57 12.14 -5.69
CA SER A 44 6.40 11.96 -6.57
C SER A 44 5.81 10.56 -6.40
N PHE A 45 4.49 10.47 -6.45
CA PHE A 45 3.72 9.24 -6.47
C PHE A 45 2.80 9.25 -7.68
N THR A 46 2.49 8.07 -8.19
CA THR A 46 1.54 7.87 -9.28
C THR A 46 0.38 7.01 -8.79
N TRP A 47 -0.82 7.39 -9.23
CA TRP A 47 -2.04 6.60 -9.10
C TRP A 47 -2.14 5.56 -10.21
N LEU A 48 -1.28 5.65 -11.22
CA LEU A 48 -1.38 4.91 -12.47
C LEU A 48 -0.71 3.55 -12.39
N GLY A 49 -1.25 2.59 -13.13
CA GLY A 49 -0.57 1.35 -13.43
C GLY A 49 -1.51 0.20 -13.76
N PRO A 50 -0.99 -0.86 -14.38
CA PRO A 50 -1.80 -2.02 -14.74
C PRO A 50 -2.16 -2.84 -13.50
N VAL A 51 -3.43 -3.23 -13.41
CA VAL A 51 -3.97 -4.06 -12.33
C VAL A 51 -4.84 -5.16 -12.92
N ARG A 52 -4.68 -6.38 -12.41
CA ARG A 52 -5.54 -7.53 -12.72
C ARG A 52 -6.27 -7.96 -11.45
N SER A 53 -7.57 -8.13 -11.53
CA SER A 53 -8.35 -8.71 -10.43
C SER A 53 -8.68 -10.17 -10.70
N LYS A 54 -8.64 -11.00 -9.66
CA LYS A 54 -9.22 -12.35 -9.66
C LYS A 54 -10.19 -12.51 -8.51
N PHE A 55 -11.26 -13.24 -8.74
CA PHE A 55 -12.18 -13.66 -7.69
C PHE A 55 -11.88 -15.10 -7.29
N ALA A 56 -11.69 -15.34 -6.00
CA ALA A 56 -11.40 -16.66 -5.45
C ALA A 56 -12.32 -16.98 -4.26
N PRO A 57 -12.67 -18.26 -4.05
CA PRO A 57 -13.37 -18.68 -2.85
C PRO A 57 -12.55 -18.32 -1.60
N SER A 58 -13.22 -17.85 -0.56
CA SER A 58 -12.63 -17.51 0.72
C SER A 58 -13.49 -18.09 1.84
N GLU A 59 -13.02 -17.97 3.07
CA GLU A 59 -13.80 -18.31 4.26
C GLU A 59 -15.03 -17.39 4.39
N SER A 60 -16.10 -17.94 4.96
CA SER A 60 -17.29 -17.17 5.31
C SER A 60 -17.04 -16.44 6.63
N SER A 61 -17.40 -15.16 6.70
CA SER A 61 -17.28 -14.37 7.93
C SER A 61 -18.67 -13.94 8.41
N PHE A 62 -19.08 -14.50 9.54
CA PHE A 62 -20.35 -14.18 10.20
C PHE A 62 -20.22 -13.10 11.29
N ASP A 63 -19.03 -12.55 11.47
CA ASP A 63 -18.75 -11.45 12.39
C ASP A 63 -19.73 -10.30 12.18
N GLY A 64 -20.23 -9.73 13.28
CA GLY A 64 -21.24 -8.68 13.25
C GLY A 64 -22.70 -9.16 13.15
N LEU A 65 -22.98 -10.45 12.94
CA LEU A 65 -24.34 -10.97 13.13
C LEU A 65 -24.74 -10.92 14.60
N SER A 66 -26.04 -11.00 14.89
CA SER A 66 -26.53 -11.07 16.27
C SER A 66 -25.91 -12.25 17.02
N LYS A 67 -25.45 -12.03 18.26
CA LYS A 67 -24.93 -13.09 19.16
C LYS A 67 -25.90 -14.27 19.30
N LEU A 68 -27.20 -14.01 19.21
CA LEU A 68 -28.24 -15.03 19.30
C LEU A 68 -28.17 -16.07 18.18
N PHE A 69 -27.62 -15.73 17.01
CA PHE A 69 -27.62 -16.59 15.83
C PHE A 69 -26.25 -17.19 15.52
N LEU A 70 -25.26 -17.00 16.39
CA LEU A 70 -23.93 -17.58 16.24
C LEU A 70 -23.65 -18.62 17.31
N THR A 71 -22.86 -19.63 16.94
CA THR A 71 -22.22 -20.55 17.87
C THR A 71 -20.99 -19.89 18.52
N ILE A 72 -20.44 -20.50 19.58
CA ILE A 72 -19.23 -20.00 20.24
C ILE A 72 -18.04 -19.98 19.29
N ASP A 73 -17.98 -20.94 18.35
CA ASP A 73 -16.94 -21.04 17.31
C ASP A 73 -17.20 -20.12 16.11
N SER A 74 -18.09 -19.12 16.24
CA SER A 74 -18.44 -18.15 15.20
C SER A 74 -19.16 -18.73 13.97
N GLY A 75 -19.69 -19.95 14.04
CA GLY A 75 -20.58 -20.53 13.02
C GLY A 75 -22.03 -20.08 13.18
N LEU A 76 -22.89 -20.40 12.21
CA LEU A 76 -24.33 -20.10 12.32
C LEU A 76 -25.07 -21.11 13.21
N CYS A 77 -25.86 -20.61 14.14
CA CYS A 77 -26.79 -21.41 14.95
C CYS A 77 -28.16 -21.49 14.26
N LEU A 78 -28.32 -22.45 13.35
CA LEU A 78 -29.57 -22.63 12.59
C LEU A 78 -30.77 -22.91 13.50
N ASP A 79 -30.58 -23.61 14.62
CA ASP A 79 -31.65 -23.88 15.59
C ASP A 79 -32.24 -22.59 16.19
N ASN A 80 -31.38 -21.64 16.55
CA ASN A 80 -31.83 -20.35 17.07
C ASN A 80 -32.50 -19.49 15.99
N ILE A 81 -32.02 -19.55 14.74
CA ILE A 81 -32.66 -18.88 13.61
C ILE A 81 -34.06 -19.48 13.37
N LYS A 82 -34.18 -20.81 13.42
CA LYS A 82 -35.45 -21.55 13.26
C LYS A 82 -36.44 -21.21 14.37
N LEU A 83 -35.97 -21.20 15.62
CA LEU A 83 -36.77 -20.83 16.78
C LEU A 83 -37.25 -19.37 16.68
N GLN A 84 -36.35 -18.45 16.32
CA GLN A 84 -36.70 -17.04 16.17
C GLN A 84 -37.68 -16.80 15.02
N ALA A 85 -37.51 -17.51 13.91
CA ALA A 85 -38.43 -17.46 12.79
C ALA A 85 -39.83 -17.92 13.19
N LYS A 86 -39.93 -18.98 14.01
CA LYS A 86 -41.21 -19.42 14.58
C LYS A 86 -41.87 -18.35 15.43
N ILE A 87 -41.11 -17.75 16.35
CA ILE A 87 -41.63 -16.74 17.27
C ILE A 87 -42.17 -15.52 16.51
N LEU A 88 -41.46 -15.08 15.46
CA LEU A 88 -41.79 -13.85 14.75
C LEU A 88 -42.83 -14.01 13.63
N THR A 89 -42.95 -15.20 13.02
CA THR A 89 -43.90 -15.42 11.90
C THR A 89 -45.26 -15.92 12.35
N GLY A 90 -45.34 -16.60 13.50
CA GLY A 90 -46.55 -17.27 13.94
C GLY A 90 -46.97 -18.44 13.03
N LEU A 91 -46.10 -18.93 12.15
CA LEU A 91 -46.38 -20.09 11.29
C LEU A 91 -46.36 -21.41 12.08
N GLN A 92 -47.03 -22.43 11.53
CA GLN A 92 -46.99 -23.79 12.06
C GLN A 92 -45.58 -24.39 11.96
N MET A 93 -45.21 -25.21 12.95
CA MET A 93 -43.86 -25.80 13.03
C MET A 93 -43.50 -26.61 11.78
N SER A 94 -44.44 -27.37 11.23
CA SER A 94 -44.22 -28.19 10.04
C SER A 94 -43.80 -27.37 8.83
N SER A 95 -44.41 -26.21 8.57
CA SER A 95 -44.02 -25.35 7.45
C SER A 95 -42.63 -24.75 7.60
N ILE A 96 -42.19 -24.53 8.85
CA ILE A 96 -40.84 -24.06 9.15
C ILE A 96 -39.84 -25.21 9.01
N ASP A 97 -40.20 -26.40 9.50
CA ASP A 97 -39.39 -27.61 9.35
C ASP A 97 -39.15 -27.91 7.86
N ASP A 98 -40.22 -27.92 7.05
CA ASP A 98 -40.16 -28.12 5.59
C ASP A 98 -39.23 -27.09 4.91
N HIS A 99 -39.31 -25.81 5.30
CA HIS A 99 -38.43 -24.76 4.78
C HIS A 99 -36.96 -25.01 5.13
N PHE A 100 -36.65 -25.35 6.38
CA PHE A 100 -35.27 -25.60 6.77
C PHE A 100 -34.72 -26.90 6.18
N ASP A 101 -35.56 -27.89 5.92
CA ASP A 101 -35.20 -29.12 5.21
C ASP A 101 -34.87 -28.82 3.74
N GLU A 102 -35.68 -28.00 3.06
CA GLU A 102 -35.41 -27.51 1.69
C GLU A 102 -34.10 -26.70 1.64
N PHE A 103 -33.85 -25.86 2.64
CA PHE A 103 -32.67 -25.00 2.73
C PHE A 103 -31.44 -25.66 3.39
N SER A 104 -31.53 -26.93 3.77
CA SER A 104 -30.44 -27.66 4.45
C SER A 104 -29.14 -27.73 3.63
N SER A 105 -29.26 -27.74 2.29
CA SER A 105 -28.14 -27.76 1.35
C SER A 105 -27.63 -26.37 0.94
N THR A 106 -28.26 -25.30 1.45
CA THR A 106 -27.96 -23.93 1.04
C THR A 106 -26.61 -23.49 1.58
N ASN A 107 -25.74 -22.98 0.71
CA ASN A 107 -24.49 -22.35 1.13
C ASN A 107 -24.78 -21.07 1.91
N TRP A 108 -24.25 -20.97 3.13
CA TRP A 108 -24.34 -19.80 3.98
C TRP A 108 -23.08 -18.94 3.87
N TYR A 109 -22.70 -18.60 2.65
CA TYR A 109 -21.50 -17.82 2.41
C TYR A 109 -21.76 -16.32 2.58
N ASP A 110 -20.99 -15.67 3.46
CA ASP A 110 -21.06 -14.24 3.75
C ASP A 110 -19.67 -13.61 3.63
N ASN A 111 -19.49 -12.80 2.58
CA ASN A 111 -18.27 -12.06 2.33
C ASN A 111 -18.56 -10.86 1.40
N HIS A 112 -18.36 -9.66 1.93
CA HIS A 112 -18.72 -8.39 1.32
C HIS A 112 -17.49 -7.58 0.90
N VAL A 113 -16.27 -8.09 1.11
CA VAL A 113 -15.02 -7.34 0.87
C VAL A 113 -14.96 -6.81 -0.57
N SER A 114 -15.33 -7.62 -1.57
CA SER A 114 -15.36 -7.21 -2.98
C SER A 114 -16.36 -6.08 -3.26
N LEU A 115 -17.54 -6.11 -2.62
CA LEU A 115 -18.52 -5.02 -2.69
C LEU A 115 -18.02 -3.75 -2.00
N LEU A 116 -17.42 -3.88 -0.82
CA LEU A 116 -16.87 -2.75 -0.06
C LEU A 116 -15.70 -2.09 -0.82
N ILE A 117 -14.86 -2.87 -1.49
CA ILE A 117 -13.82 -2.37 -2.39
C ILE A 117 -14.44 -1.56 -3.53
N ASN A 118 -15.51 -2.05 -4.18
CA ASN A 118 -16.20 -1.31 -5.23
C ASN A 118 -16.75 0.03 -4.75
N ILE A 119 -17.36 0.07 -3.57
CA ILE A 119 -17.88 1.31 -2.98
C ILE A 119 -16.74 2.27 -2.61
N LEU A 120 -15.65 1.76 -2.03
CA LEU A 120 -14.47 2.56 -1.64
C LEU A 120 -13.79 3.19 -2.86
N ARG A 121 -13.54 2.42 -3.92
CA ARG A 121 -12.92 2.96 -5.14
C ARG A 121 -13.85 3.94 -5.87
N LEU A 122 -15.17 3.71 -5.84
CA LEU A 122 -16.14 4.68 -6.36
C LEU A 122 -16.02 6.01 -5.62
N TYR A 123 -15.98 5.96 -4.28
CA TYR A 123 -15.80 7.15 -3.45
C TYR A 123 -14.51 7.90 -3.81
N ILE A 124 -13.38 7.19 -3.91
CA ILE A 124 -12.07 7.80 -4.24
C ILE A 124 -12.11 8.47 -5.62
N LEU A 125 -12.63 7.78 -6.64
CA LEU A 125 -12.66 8.32 -8.01
C LEU A 125 -13.58 9.54 -8.12
N LEU A 126 -14.73 9.53 -7.46
CA LEU A 126 -15.63 10.69 -7.41
C LEU A 126 -15.03 11.87 -6.65
N ASP A 127 -14.40 11.63 -5.50
CA ASP A 127 -13.72 12.67 -4.73
C ASP A 127 -12.59 13.34 -5.55
N LEU A 128 -11.82 12.55 -6.31
CA LEU A 128 -10.82 13.09 -7.25
C LEU A 128 -11.47 13.87 -8.41
N ALA A 129 -12.57 13.36 -8.97
CA ALA A 129 -13.31 14.01 -10.04
C ALA A 129 -13.91 15.36 -9.61
N GLU A 130 -14.47 15.43 -8.40
CA GLU A 130 -15.07 16.65 -7.85
C GLU A 130 -14.05 17.74 -7.59
N LYS A 131 -12.82 17.38 -7.18
CA LYS A 131 -11.77 18.35 -6.83
C LYS A 131 -11.13 19.04 -8.04
N LYS A 132 -10.71 18.26 -9.05
CA LYS A 132 -9.95 18.79 -10.21
C LYS A 132 -10.34 18.16 -11.55
N GLY A 133 -11.42 17.38 -11.59
CA GLY A 133 -11.75 16.53 -12.74
C GLY A 133 -10.87 15.29 -12.82
N LEU A 134 -11.25 14.35 -13.67
CA LEU A 134 -10.46 13.15 -13.98
C LEU A 134 -9.88 13.22 -15.39
N GLN A 135 -8.68 12.69 -15.50
CA GLN A 135 -8.08 12.31 -16.77
C GLN A 135 -7.73 10.83 -16.68
N THR A 136 -7.64 10.15 -17.82
CA THR A 136 -7.15 8.78 -17.86
C THR A 136 -5.75 8.68 -17.25
N GLY A 137 -4.90 9.70 -17.47
CA GLY A 137 -3.57 9.86 -16.91
C GLY A 137 -2.49 9.15 -17.72
N ARG A 138 -1.24 9.63 -17.61
CA ARG A 138 -0.05 9.03 -18.23
C ARG A 138 1.18 9.24 -17.36
N PHE A 139 2.18 8.38 -17.47
CA PHE A 139 3.48 8.63 -16.89
C PHE A 139 4.17 9.80 -17.63
N PRO A 140 4.72 10.80 -16.94
CA PRO A 140 5.60 11.77 -17.58
C PRO A 140 6.88 11.05 -18.05
N PRO A 141 7.38 11.32 -19.27
CA PRO A 141 8.61 10.70 -19.73
C PRO A 141 9.79 11.18 -18.86
N LEU A 142 10.68 10.25 -18.54
CA LEU A 142 11.94 10.58 -17.88
C LEU A 142 12.93 11.03 -18.96
N ASN A 143 13.09 12.33 -19.11
CA ASN A 143 13.99 12.93 -20.10
C ASN A 143 15.19 13.56 -19.37
N ASN A 144 16.39 13.20 -19.81
CA ASN A 144 17.55 14.03 -19.61
C ASN A 144 18.06 14.51 -20.98
N LYS A 145 18.96 15.49 -20.99
CA LYS A 145 19.46 16.10 -22.24
C LYS A 145 20.06 15.09 -23.25
N THR A 146 20.32 13.84 -22.85
CA THR A 146 20.98 12.81 -23.66
C THR A 146 20.08 11.59 -23.99
N TYR A 147 19.04 11.33 -23.21
CA TYR A 147 18.13 10.20 -23.39
C TYR A 147 16.71 10.49 -22.87
N GLU A 148 15.75 9.74 -23.39
CA GLU A 148 14.36 9.75 -22.94
C GLU A 148 13.87 8.32 -22.68
N VAL A 149 13.09 8.17 -21.61
CA VAL A 149 12.44 6.91 -21.23
C VAL A 149 10.94 7.14 -21.10
N ASP A 150 10.18 6.41 -21.92
CA ASP A 150 8.72 6.40 -21.90
C ASP A 150 8.21 4.96 -21.72
N VAL A 151 7.44 4.74 -20.66
CA VAL A 151 6.84 3.44 -20.30
C VAL A 151 5.32 3.44 -20.44
N ASN A 152 4.73 4.42 -21.12
CA ASN A 152 3.27 4.51 -21.31
C ASN A 152 2.68 3.38 -22.17
N ASN A 153 3.50 2.59 -22.86
CA ASN A 153 3.06 1.44 -23.64
C ASN A 153 2.35 0.36 -22.79
N ILE A 154 2.56 0.35 -21.47
CA ILE A 154 1.88 -0.58 -20.56
C ILE A 154 0.46 -0.11 -20.17
N LEU A 155 0.14 1.17 -20.39
CA LEU A 155 -1.13 1.75 -19.98
C LEU A 155 -2.19 1.55 -21.08
N PRO A 156 -3.39 1.07 -20.73
CA PRO A 156 -4.43 0.75 -21.72
C PRO A 156 -5.08 1.96 -22.38
N PHE A 157 -5.15 3.11 -21.69
CA PHE A 157 -5.86 4.29 -22.18
C PHE A 157 -4.91 5.45 -22.53
N PRO A 158 -5.17 6.22 -23.61
CA PRO A 158 -4.42 7.45 -23.89
C PRO A 158 -4.83 8.57 -22.92
N ASP A 159 -3.92 9.49 -22.61
CA ASP A 159 -4.15 10.63 -21.70
C ASP A 159 -5.21 11.59 -22.25
N THR A 160 -6.42 11.51 -21.72
CA THR A 160 -7.59 12.28 -22.18
C THR A 160 -8.50 12.62 -20.99
N PRO A 161 -9.24 13.75 -21.05
CA PRO A 161 -10.26 14.07 -20.05
C PRO A 161 -11.34 12.99 -19.96
N VAL A 162 -11.72 12.62 -18.74
CA VAL A 162 -12.74 11.58 -18.48
C VAL A 162 -13.93 12.20 -17.78
N LYS A 163 -15.11 12.07 -18.40
CA LYS A 163 -16.39 12.25 -17.70
C LYS A 163 -16.76 10.93 -17.05
N PHE A 164 -16.38 10.77 -15.78
CA PHE A 164 -16.58 9.53 -15.06
C PHE A 164 -18.06 9.17 -14.99
N SER A 165 -18.37 7.96 -15.40
CA SER A 165 -19.71 7.40 -15.45
C SER A 165 -19.79 6.11 -14.64
N TRP A 166 -20.97 5.54 -14.51
CA TRP A 166 -21.15 4.28 -13.82
C TRP A 166 -20.35 3.16 -14.49
N PRO A 167 -19.55 2.41 -13.73
CA PRO A 167 -18.58 1.48 -14.29
C PRO A 167 -19.21 0.23 -14.91
N GLY A 168 -20.46 -0.12 -14.54
CA GLY A 168 -21.23 -1.18 -15.20
C GLY A 168 -21.84 -0.78 -16.55
N GLY A 169 -21.74 0.50 -16.91
CA GLY A 169 -22.35 1.06 -18.12
C GLY A 169 -23.87 1.17 -18.02
N SER A 170 -24.52 1.35 -19.16
CA SER A 170 -25.98 1.44 -19.27
C SER A 170 -26.66 0.12 -19.65
N GLU A 171 -25.89 -0.94 -19.86
CA GLU A 171 -26.41 -2.24 -20.31
C GLU A 171 -26.84 -3.12 -19.13
N LYS A 172 -28.05 -3.68 -19.19
CA LYS A 172 -28.56 -4.63 -18.18
C LYS A 172 -27.64 -5.83 -17.93
N LYS A 173 -26.89 -6.26 -18.94
CA LYS A 173 -25.94 -7.39 -18.83
C LYS A 173 -24.82 -7.13 -17.82
N GLY A 174 -24.45 -5.86 -17.62
CA GLY A 174 -23.42 -5.45 -16.67
C GLY A 174 -23.85 -5.61 -15.21
N TYR A 175 -25.14 -5.81 -14.92
CA TYR A 175 -25.66 -5.84 -13.55
C TYR A 175 -26.26 -7.20 -13.18
N PRO A 176 -26.32 -7.55 -11.87
CA PRO A 176 -27.07 -8.70 -11.41
C PRO A 176 -28.58 -8.51 -11.61
N ASN A 177 -29.32 -9.62 -11.61
CA ASN A 177 -30.77 -9.56 -11.47
C ASN A 177 -31.12 -9.11 -10.04
N PHE A 178 -31.70 -7.91 -9.89
CA PHE A 178 -32.10 -7.37 -8.59
C PHE A 178 -33.50 -7.84 -8.23
N VAL A 179 -33.63 -8.58 -7.12
CA VAL A 179 -34.91 -9.11 -6.66
C VAL A 179 -35.26 -8.53 -5.29
N TYR A 180 -36.43 -7.89 -5.20
CA TYR A 180 -36.90 -7.36 -3.92
C TYR A 180 -37.30 -8.49 -2.98
N ALA A 181 -36.68 -8.57 -1.81
CA ALA A 181 -37.01 -9.53 -0.76
C ALA A 181 -37.86 -8.86 0.33
N ASN A 182 -39.17 -9.13 0.30
CA ASN A 182 -40.08 -8.77 1.40
C ASN A 182 -40.45 -9.97 2.27
N ASP A 183 -40.23 -11.18 1.77
CA ASP A 183 -40.60 -12.41 2.47
C ASP A 183 -39.82 -12.57 3.77
N PHE A 184 -40.43 -13.30 4.70
CA PHE A 184 -39.78 -13.59 5.98
C PHE A 184 -38.69 -14.65 5.84
N PHE A 185 -38.88 -15.59 4.91
CA PHE A 185 -37.95 -16.68 4.60
C PHE A 185 -37.25 -16.41 3.26
N PRO A 186 -35.98 -16.84 3.11
CA PRO A 186 -35.32 -16.81 1.82
C PRO A 186 -36.02 -17.77 0.84
N THR A 187 -36.04 -17.44 -0.45
CA THR A 187 -36.64 -18.25 -1.53
C THR A 187 -35.62 -18.80 -2.51
N SER A 188 -34.34 -18.45 -2.33
CA SER A 188 -33.23 -18.85 -3.18
C SER A 188 -31.94 -18.93 -2.37
N SER A 189 -30.95 -19.67 -2.87
CA SER A 189 -29.59 -19.73 -2.33
C SER A 189 -28.73 -18.53 -2.74
N SER A 190 -29.18 -17.70 -3.70
CA SER A 190 -28.54 -16.46 -4.13
C SER A 190 -28.22 -15.53 -2.94
N PRO A 191 -27.28 -14.58 -3.07
CA PRO A 191 -26.97 -13.62 -2.00
C PRO A 191 -28.16 -12.73 -1.60
N TYR A 192 -28.33 -12.50 -0.30
CA TYR A 192 -29.33 -11.57 0.27
C TYR A 192 -28.64 -10.46 1.05
N ILE A 193 -28.76 -9.22 0.58
CA ILE A 193 -28.24 -8.03 1.28
C ILE A 193 -29.34 -7.33 2.07
N ASP A 194 -28.97 -6.76 3.23
CA ASP A 194 -29.86 -5.89 4.00
C ASP A 194 -29.51 -4.42 3.79
N LEU A 195 -30.48 -3.66 3.27
CA LEU A 195 -30.38 -2.24 2.94
C LEU A 195 -31.34 -1.38 3.75
N ARG A 196 -32.07 -1.92 4.74
CA ARG A 196 -33.14 -1.20 5.45
C ARG A 196 -32.67 0.06 6.21
N GLY A 197 -31.39 0.11 6.56
CA GLY A 197 -30.73 1.25 7.20
C GLY A 197 -30.30 2.37 6.25
N LEU A 198 -30.49 2.22 4.93
CA LEU A 198 -30.04 3.17 3.92
C LEU A 198 -31.20 4.01 3.35
N ASP A 199 -30.87 5.18 2.83
CA ASP A 199 -31.76 5.96 1.98
C ASP A 199 -31.80 5.35 0.56
N ILE A 200 -32.78 5.76 -0.26
CA ILE A 200 -33.01 5.11 -1.56
C ILE A 200 -31.81 5.26 -2.51
N ASP A 201 -31.19 6.43 -2.55
CA ASP A 201 -30.02 6.68 -3.40
C ASP A 201 -28.79 5.91 -2.91
N GLU A 202 -28.61 5.81 -1.59
CA GLU A 202 -27.55 5.01 -0.98
C GLU A 202 -27.73 3.52 -1.26
N ALA A 203 -28.97 3.02 -1.18
CA ALA A 203 -29.31 1.64 -1.51
C ALA A 203 -29.04 1.33 -3.00
N ARG A 204 -29.35 2.27 -3.90
CA ARG A 204 -29.03 2.16 -5.33
C ARG A 204 -27.53 2.09 -5.57
N ILE A 205 -26.76 2.96 -4.91
CA ILE A 205 -25.28 2.93 -5.00
C ILE A 205 -24.76 1.54 -4.63
N VAL A 206 -25.19 0.98 -3.49
CA VAL A 206 -24.75 -0.36 -3.05
C VAL A 206 -25.12 -1.43 -4.09
N LEU A 207 -26.34 -1.40 -4.62
CA LEU A 207 -26.79 -2.34 -5.65
C LEU A 207 -25.97 -2.21 -6.95
N PHE A 208 -25.71 -0.99 -7.42
CA PHE A 208 -24.95 -0.78 -8.65
C PHE A 208 -23.49 -1.19 -8.51
N MET A 209 -22.93 -1.11 -7.30
CA MET A 209 -21.58 -1.59 -7.00
C MET A 209 -21.47 -3.12 -6.96
N THR A 210 -22.57 -3.86 -7.12
CA THR A 210 -22.53 -5.31 -7.38
C THR A 210 -22.40 -5.65 -8.87
N GLY A 211 -22.51 -4.65 -9.75
CA GLY A 211 -22.32 -4.77 -11.19
C GLY A 211 -20.86 -5.03 -11.60
N GLU A 212 -20.70 -5.27 -12.89
CA GLU A 212 -19.41 -5.27 -13.57
C GLU A 212 -18.76 -3.90 -13.42
N TRP A 213 -17.43 -3.89 -13.36
CA TRP A 213 -16.66 -2.66 -13.36
C TRP A 213 -15.77 -2.62 -14.59
N LYS A 214 -16.02 -1.65 -15.46
CA LYS A 214 -15.19 -1.34 -16.61
C LYS A 214 -14.35 -0.11 -16.29
N ALA A 215 -13.04 -0.30 -16.32
CA ALA A 215 -12.04 0.74 -16.14
C ALA A 215 -12.26 1.86 -17.17
N GLN A 216 -12.21 3.10 -16.71
CA GLN A 216 -12.33 4.30 -17.55
C GLN A 216 -11.05 5.15 -17.53
N THR A 217 -10.12 4.86 -16.60
CA THR A 217 -8.86 5.54 -16.40
C THR A 217 -7.71 4.54 -16.26
N ASN A 218 -6.47 5.03 -16.27
CA ASN A 218 -5.29 4.21 -15.98
C ASN A 218 -4.99 4.10 -14.47
N PHE A 219 -5.91 4.56 -13.61
CA PHE A 219 -5.70 4.56 -12.15
C PHE A 219 -5.78 3.13 -11.62
N LYS A 220 -4.86 2.74 -10.74
CA LYS A 220 -4.81 1.39 -10.15
C LYS A 220 -6.10 1.01 -9.44
N VAL A 221 -6.77 1.96 -8.80
CA VAL A 221 -8.06 1.74 -8.14
C VAL A 221 -9.22 1.53 -9.11
N ASP A 222 -9.08 1.95 -10.36
CA ASP A 222 -10.11 1.85 -11.42
C ASP A 222 -9.92 0.58 -12.28
N PHE A 223 -9.62 -0.56 -11.65
CA PHE A 223 -9.35 -1.82 -12.35
C PHE A 223 -10.64 -2.53 -12.82
N ASN A 224 -10.54 -3.28 -13.92
CA ASN A 224 -11.67 -4.08 -14.41
C ASN A 224 -12.03 -5.20 -13.42
N SER A 225 -13.32 -5.42 -13.15
CA SER A 225 -13.80 -6.59 -12.40
C SER A 225 -15.14 -7.10 -12.94
N SER A 226 -15.36 -8.41 -12.95
CA SER A 226 -16.68 -8.97 -13.29
C SER A 226 -17.76 -8.54 -12.30
N LYS A 227 -19.04 -8.65 -12.69
CA LYS A 227 -20.15 -8.52 -11.74
C LYS A 227 -19.99 -9.50 -10.58
N LEU A 228 -20.38 -9.07 -9.39
CA LEU A 228 -20.13 -9.81 -8.15
C LEU A 228 -21.00 -11.06 -8.01
N CYS A 229 -22.18 -11.05 -8.63
CA CYS A 229 -23.11 -12.17 -8.66
C CYS A 229 -24.03 -12.09 -9.90
N ASN A 230 -24.75 -13.17 -10.19
CA ASN A 230 -25.72 -13.19 -11.30
C ASN A 230 -27.08 -12.65 -10.89
N GLU A 231 -27.47 -12.89 -9.63
CA GLU A 231 -28.74 -12.50 -9.04
C GLU A 231 -28.48 -12.12 -7.58
N ILE A 232 -29.20 -11.12 -7.08
CA ILE A 232 -29.11 -10.68 -5.71
C ILE A 232 -30.49 -10.28 -5.18
N PHE A 233 -30.80 -10.79 -4.01
CA PHE A 233 -31.98 -10.41 -3.26
C PHE A 233 -31.63 -9.24 -2.35
N TYR A 234 -32.45 -8.20 -2.35
CA TYR A 234 -32.23 -7.05 -1.50
C TYR A 234 -33.43 -6.82 -0.60
N ARG A 235 -33.15 -6.70 0.71
CA ARG A 235 -34.16 -6.35 1.70
C ARG A 235 -34.16 -4.84 1.90
N TYR A 236 -35.27 -4.21 1.53
CA TYR A 236 -35.48 -2.77 1.67
C TYR A 236 -36.91 -2.49 2.14
N ARG A 237 -37.22 -1.23 2.50
CA ARG A 237 -38.54 -0.85 3.02
C ARG A 237 -39.66 -0.98 1.99
N LYS A 238 -39.32 -0.87 0.70
CA LYS A 238 -40.23 -1.00 -0.45
C LYS A 238 -39.42 -1.41 -1.70
N PRO A 239 -40.06 -1.87 -2.79
CA PRO A 239 -39.37 -2.06 -4.06
C PRO A 239 -38.72 -0.74 -4.54
N ILE A 240 -37.54 -0.83 -5.15
CA ILE A 240 -36.84 0.31 -5.75
C ILE A 240 -37.15 0.25 -7.24
N ASN A 241 -38.22 0.93 -7.65
CA ASN A 241 -38.78 0.81 -9.01
C ASN A 241 -37.83 1.36 -10.09
N GLU A 242 -36.88 2.22 -9.71
CA GLU A 242 -35.99 2.91 -10.64
C GLU A 242 -34.78 2.08 -11.07
N LEU A 243 -34.56 0.90 -10.48
CA LEU A 243 -33.44 0.02 -10.84
C LEU A 243 -33.50 -0.44 -12.31
N ASP A 244 -34.70 -0.76 -12.82
CA ASP A 244 -34.90 -1.15 -14.21
C ASP A 244 -35.09 0.06 -15.16
N LEU A 245 -35.46 1.23 -14.63
CA LEU A 245 -35.66 2.45 -15.44
C LEU A 245 -34.34 3.07 -15.90
N TRP A 246 -33.26 2.84 -15.15
CA TRP A 246 -31.95 3.37 -15.48
C TRP A 246 -31.41 2.84 -16.81
N TYR A 247 -31.64 1.57 -17.16
CA TYR A 247 -31.15 1.01 -18.43
C TYR A 247 -31.62 1.77 -19.68
N ASN A 248 -32.70 2.54 -19.55
CA ASN A 248 -33.38 3.23 -20.65
C ASN A 248 -33.35 4.76 -20.54
N SER A 249 -32.69 5.34 -19.54
CA SER A 249 -32.70 6.79 -19.30
C SER A 249 -31.32 7.36 -18.97
N ASP A 250 -30.98 8.48 -19.61
CA ASP A 250 -29.79 9.30 -19.32
C ASP A 250 -29.91 10.06 -17.97
N ASP A 251 -31.02 9.89 -17.25
CA ASP A 251 -31.42 10.71 -16.10
C ASP A 251 -30.73 10.32 -14.78
N PHE A 252 -30.03 9.18 -14.70
CA PHE A 252 -29.34 8.77 -13.48
C PHE A 252 -27.88 9.23 -13.43
N GLY A 253 -27.69 10.49 -13.02
CA GLY A 253 -26.37 11.10 -12.83
C GLY A 253 -25.50 10.38 -11.79
N MET A 254 -24.19 10.60 -11.86
CA MET A 254 -23.27 10.12 -10.82
C MET A 254 -23.58 10.81 -9.48
N PRO A 255 -23.58 10.07 -8.35
CA PRO A 255 -23.76 10.65 -7.03
C PRO A 255 -22.53 11.48 -6.66
N MET A 256 -22.69 12.38 -5.69
CA MET A 256 -21.56 13.05 -5.08
C MET A 256 -20.81 12.08 -4.13
N SER A 257 -19.50 12.28 -3.99
CA SER A 257 -18.60 11.48 -3.15
C SER A 257 -19.10 11.32 -1.72
N HIS A 258 -19.63 12.38 -1.12
CA HIS A 258 -20.19 12.35 0.25
C HIS A 258 -21.43 11.45 0.39
N VAL A 259 -22.22 11.27 -0.67
CA VAL A 259 -23.37 10.36 -0.67
C VAL A 259 -22.89 8.91 -0.72
N VAL A 260 -21.87 8.61 -1.52
CA VAL A 260 -21.22 7.29 -1.56
C VAL A 260 -20.60 6.94 -0.21
N LEU A 261 -19.91 7.89 0.42
CA LEU A 261 -19.36 7.70 1.76
C LEU A 261 -20.45 7.47 2.82
N SER A 262 -21.58 8.19 2.72
CA SER A 262 -22.74 7.97 3.60
C SER A 262 -23.35 6.58 3.39
N ALA A 263 -23.46 6.13 2.13
CA ALA A 263 -23.93 4.78 1.79
C ALA A 263 -23.02 3.71 2.39
N LEU A 264 -21.69 3.85 2.22
CA LEU A 264 -20.69 2.96 2.83
C LEU A 264 -20.84 2.93 4.35
N ARG A 265 -20.93 4.11 4.99
CA ARG A 265 -21.09 4.25 6.44
C ARG A 265 -22.32 3.51 6.95
N LYS A 266 -23.49 3.81 6.38
CA LYS A 266 -24.75 3.20 6.81
C LYS A 266 -24.78 1.71 6.49
N TYR A 267 -24.22 1.26 5.37
CA TYR A 267 -24.16 -0.15 5.01
C TYR A 267 -23.31 -0.97 5.99
N VAL A 268 -22.08 -0.51 6.26
CA VAL A 268 -21.18 -1.18 7.21
C VAL A 268 -21.79 -1.21 8.61
N VAL A 269 -22.39 -0.11 9.09
CA VAL A 269 -23.00 -0.06 10.42
C VAL A 269 -24.25 -0.93 10.50
N ASN A 270 -25.15 -0.86 9.52
CA ASN A 270 -26.39 -1.66 9.50
C ASN A 270 -26.11 -3.17 9.50
N ASN A 271 -25.05 -3.59 8.80
CA ASN A 271 -24.68 -5.00 8.67
C ASN A 271 -23.54 -5.42 9.62
N SER A 272 -23.00 -4.48 10.40
CA SER A 272 -21.86 -4.62 11.31
C SER A 272 -20.61 -5.24 10.67
N LEU A 273 -20.29 -4.82 9.45
CA LEU A 273 -19.21 -5.39 8.61
C LEU A 273 -17.83 -4.81 8.92
N TYR A 274 -17.52 -4.44 10.16
CA TYR A 274 -16.28 -3.72 10.51
C TYR A 274 -15.01 -4.48 10.13
N TYR A 275 -15.00 -5.81 10.32
CA TYR A 275 -13.90 -6.68 9.94
C TYR A 275 -13.67 -6.71 8.43
N GLN A 276 -14.74 -6.92 7.66
CA GLN A 276 -14.67 -6.98 6.20
C GLN A 276 -14.35 -5.60 5.60
N PHE A 277 -14.77 -4.52 6.26
CA PHE A 277 -14.37 -3.16 5.91
C PHE A 277 -12.87 -2.96 6.11
N HIS A 278 -12.30 -3.39 7.24
CA HIS A 278 -10.86 -3.29 7.51
C HIS A 278 -10.03 -3.95 6.39
N ILE A 279 -10.39 -5.16 5.97
CA ILE A 279 -9.71 -5.85 4.86
C ILE A 279 -9.84 -5.06 3.55
N ALA A 280 -11.03 -4.52 3.25
CA ALA A 280 -11.25 -3.72 2.05
C ALA A 280 -10.43 -2.41 2.05
N SER A 281 -10.34 -1.72 3.19
CA SER A 281 -9.53 -0.51 3.33
C SER A 281 -8.03 -0.79 3.21
N ASP A 282 -7.57 -1.93 3.73
CA ASP A 282 -6.19 -2.36 3.65
C ASP A 282 -5.77 -2.62 2.21
N LEU A 283 -6.56 -3.44 1.49
CA LEU A 283 -6.30 -3.76 0.07
C LEU A 283 -6.30 -2.51 -0.81
N ILE A 284 -7.28 -1.61 -0.63
CA ILE A 284 -7.31 -0.34 -1.37
C ILE A 284 -6.08 0.52 -1.05
N SER A 285 -5.69 0.62 0.22
CA SER A 285 -4.52 1.42 0.61
C SER A 285 -3.21 0.85 0.04
N GLN A 286 -3.08 -0.48 -0.03
CA GLN A 286 -1.94 -1.17 -0.64
C GLN A 286 -1.89 -0.96 -2.17
N LEU A 287 -3.05 -0.83 -2.82
CA LEU A 287 -3.16 -0.71 -4.28
C LEU A 287 -3.02 0.73 -4.82
N MET A 288 -3.50 1.71 -4.05
CA MET A 288 -3.87 3.04 -4.56
C MET A 288 -2.71 3.84 -5.18
N LEU A 289 -1.53 3.79 -4.59
CA LEU A 289 -0.37 4.59 -5.02
C LEU A 289 0.85 3.73 -5.29
N THR A 290 1.75 4.29 -6.08
CA THR A 290 3.07 3.73 -6.36
C THR A 290 4.08 4.85 -6.39
N ILE A 291 5.26 4.61 -5.84
CA ILE A 291 6.33 5.61 -5.86
C ILE A 291 6.78 5.85 -7.31
N PHE A 292 6.84 7.12 -7.71
CA PHE A 292 7.30 7.49 -9.05
C PHE A 292 8.83 7.65 -9.05
N PRO A 293 9.56 6.88 -9.88
CA PRO A 293 11.01 6.90 -9.95
C PRO A 293 11.57 8.19 -10.55
N GLU A 294 12.77 8.59 -10.10
CA GLU A 294 13.53 9.73 -10.64
C GLU A 294 14.70 9.30 -11.53
N ASN A 295 14.89 7.99 -11.73
CA ASN A 295 16.02 7.43 -12.48
C ASN A 295 15.58 6.29 -13.42
N VAL A 296 16.41 5.98 -14.41
CA VAL A 296 16.09 5.01 -15.48
C VAL A 296 15.89 3.60 -14.93
N GLU A 297 16.73 3.18 -13.99
CA GLU A 297 16.64 1.86 -13.36
C GLU A 297 15.29 1.68 -12.66
N GLY A 298 14.87 2.68 -11.89
CA GLY A 298 13.60 2.72 -11.19
C GLY A 298 12.38 2.74 -12.11
N MET A 299 12.51 3.13 -13.39
CA MET A 299 11.39 3.06 -14.34
C MET A 299 10.90 1.61 -14.57
N THR A 300 11.74 0.60 -14.30
CA THR A 300 11.33 -0.82 -14.30
C THR A 300 10.16 -1.06 -13.34
N TRP A 301 10.14 -0.38 -12.20
CA TRP A 301 9.13 -0.53 -11.15
C TRP A 301 7.70 -0.28 -11.66
N LEU A 302 7.55 0.67 -12.58
CA LEU A 302 6.24 1.03 -13.13
C LEU A 302 5.69 -0.03 -14.09
N GLN A 303 6.54 -0.90 -14.65
CA GLN A 303 6.17 -1.89 -15.66
C GLN A 303 5.47 -3.13 -15.09
N HIS A 304 5.56 -3.35 -13.77
CA HIS A 304 4.97 -4.54 -13.15
C HIS A 304 3.46 -4.40 -12.95
N THR A 305 2.74 -5.47 -13.31
CA THR A 305 1.29 -5.55 -13.12
C THR A 305 0.97 -6.08 -11.73
N ALA A 306 0.18 -5.31 -10.98
CA ALA A 306 -0.34 -5.77 -9.70
C ALA A 306 -1.48 -6.77 -9.92
N GLU A 307 -1.52 -7.84 -9.14
CA GLU A 307 -2.63 -8.78 -9.09
C GLU A 307 -3.32 -8.68 -7.73
N ILE A 308 -4.61 -8.33 -7.74
CA ILE A 308 -5.46 -8.29 -6.56
C ILE A 308 -6.39 -9.50 -6.57
N ASN A 309 -6.25 -10.35 -5.54
CA ASN A 309 -7.17 -11.44 -5.28
C ASN A 309 -8.26 -10.94 -4.35
N LEU A 310 -9.50 -11.11 -4.79
CA LEU A 310 -10.70 -10.69 -4.07
C LEU A 310 -11.53 -11.92 -3.72
N PRO A 311 -12.09 -11.99 -2.50
CA PRO A 311 -13.05 -13.02 -2.18
C PRO A 311 -14.32 -12.86 -3.03
N ILE A 312 -14.89 -14.00 -3.45
CA ILE A 312 -16.20 -14.03 -4.09
C ILE A 312 -17.21 -13.31 -3.20
N PHE A 313 -18.16 -12.59 -3.80
CA PHE A 313 -19.21 -11.95 -3.04
C PHE A 313 -20.23 -12.98 -2.53
N GLY A 314 -20.56 -12.89 -1.24
CA GLY A 314 -21.60 -13.66 -0.60
C GLY A 314 -22.34 -12.79 0.41
N SER A 315 -23.64 -13.01 0.56
CA SER A 315 -24.40 -12.28 1.57
C SER A 315 -25.54 -13.12 2.11
N ILE A 316 -25.62 -13.22 3.43
CA ILE A 316 -26.77 -13.81 4.13
C ILE A 316 -27.52 -12.80 4.99
N ARG A 317 -26.97 -11.59 5.17
CA ARG A 317 -27.45 -10.56 6.11
C ARG A 317 -28.91 -10.19 5.90
N GLY A 318 -29.37 -10.22 4.64
CA GLY A 318 -30.76 -9.95 4.26
C GLY A 318 -31.68 -11.16 4.22
N ARG A 319 -31.20 -12.40 4.43
CA ARG A 319 -32.02 -13.63 4.28
C ARG A 319 -33.23 -13.59 5.21
N TYR A 320 -33.00 -13.26 6.48
CA TYR A 320 -34.07 -13.04 7.45
C TYR A 320 -34.03 -11.61 7.98
N PRO A 321 -35.20 -11.01 8.29
CA PRO A 321 -35.27 -9.62 8.73
C PRO A 321 -34.64 -9.36 10.10
N PHE A 322 -34.22 -10.39 10.84
CA PHE A 322 -33.73 -10.27 12.21
C PHE A 322 -32.23 -10.60 12.38
N LEU A 323 -31.52 -11.11 11.36
CA LEU A 323 -30.13 -11.57 11.52
C LEU A 323 -29.16 -10.49 12.01
N CYS A 324 -29.36 -9.26 11.54
CA CYS A 324 -28.56 -8.09 11.92
C CYS A 324 -29.14 -7.30 13.10
N GLN A 325 -30.19 -7.81 13.77
CA GLN A 325 -30.81 -7.13 14.90
C GLN A 325 -30.28 -7.62 16.25
N GLY A 326 -30.24 -6.73 17.24
CA GLY A 326 -29.78 -7.04 18.59
C GLY A 326 -28.30 -6.76 18.81
N GLU A 327 -27.70 -7.45 19.79
CA GLU A 327 -26.29 -7.26 20.14
C GLU A 327 -25.39 -7.98 19.13
N THR A 328 -24.48 -7.23 18.51
CA THR A 328 -23.55 -7.74 17.50
C THR A 328 -22.51 -8.66 18.14
N ALA A 329 -22.31 -9.83 17.56
CA ALA A 329 -21.25 -10.74 17.94
C ALA A 329 -19.90 -10.27 17.40
N ILE A 330 -18.86 -10.52 18.21
CA ILE A 330 -17.44 -10.55 17.82
C ILE A 330 -17.08 -9.45 16.81
N ALA A 331 -16.82 -8.25 17.32
CA ALA A 331 -16.10 -7.24 16.59
C ALA A 331 -14.78 -7.00 17.32
N ARG A 332 -13.66 -7.37 16.69
CA ARG A 332 -12.34 -7.10 17.27
C ARG A 332 -12.23 -5.59 17.55
N PRO A 333 -11.78 -5.17 18.75
CA PRO A 333 -11.68 -3.75 19.10
C PRO A 333 -10.86 -2.94 18.09
N ASP A 334 -9.83 -3.55 17.49
CA ASP A 334 -8.97 -2.90 16.50
C ASP A 334 -9.71 -2.56 15.20
N HIS A 335 -10.60 -3.44 14.71
CA HIS A 335 -11.39 -3.18 13.49
C HIS A 335 -12.40 -2.05 13.71
N ILE A 336 -13.01 -2.00 14.90
CA ILE A 336 -13.91 -0.88 15.26
C ILE A 336 -13.12 0.42 15.39
N LYS A 337 -11.92 0.36 15.98
CA LYS A 337 -11.04 1.53 16.11
C LYS A 337 -10.64 2.06 14.74
N GLU A 338 -10.25 1.20 13.82
CA GLU A 338 -9.90 1.60 12.45
C GLU A 338 -11.10 2.18 11.71
N TRP A 339 -12.26 1.55 11.84
CA TRP A 339 -13.52 2.10 11.32
C TRP A 339 -13.79 3.51 11.86
N ALA A 340 -13.67 3.70 13.17
CA ALA A 340 -13.92 4.99 13.81
C ALA A 340 -12.93 6.07 13.31
N LEU A 341 -11.66 5.70 13.14
CA LEU A 341 -10.64 6.59 12.57
C LEU A 341 -10.94 6.96 11.11
N PHE A 342 -11.36 5.98 10.30
CA PHE A 342 -11.75 6.21 8.91
C PHE A 342 -12.97 7.14 8.80
N ILE A 343 -14.03 6.92 9.59
CA ILE A 343 -15.22 7.77 9.55
C ILE A 343 -14.92 9.18 10.04
N ALA A 344 -14.03 9.33 11.04
CA ALA A 344 -13.58 10.64 11.47
C ALA A 344 -12.76 11.35 10.39
N ASN A 345 -11.95 10.63 9.62
CA ASN A 345 -11.16 11.19 8.53
C ASN A 345 -10.92 10.17 7.39
N PRO A 346 -11.73 10.18 6.32
CA PRO A 346 -11.59 9.25 5.19
C PRO A 346 -10.27 9.36 4.44
N TYR A 347 -9.59 10.51 4.59
CA TYR A 347 -8.27 10.75 3.99
C TYR A 347 -7.15 9.91 4.59
N LEU A 348 -7.43 9.20 5.70
CA LEU A 348 -6.52 8.21 6.25
C LEU A 348 -6.10 7.15 5.21
N LEU A 349 -6.99 6.74 4.31
CA LEU A 349 -6.67 5.76 3.25
C LEU A 349 -5.53 6.26 2.34
N PHE A 350 -5.60 7.52 1.93
CA PHE A 350 -4.59 8.13 1.07
C PHE A 350 -3.25 8.28 1.80
N SER A 351 -3.26 8.80 3.03
CA SER A 351 -2.05 8.88 3.86
C SER A 351 -1.40 7.52 4.10
N ARG A 352 -2.22 6.49 4.38
CA ARG A 352 -1.73 5.12 4.56
C ARG A 352 -1.10 4.60 3.27
N SER A 353 -1.71 4.88 2.12
CA SER A 353 -1.17 4.47 0.82
C SER A 353 0.20 5.10 0.52
N LEU A 354 0.44 6.37 0.88
CA LEU A 354 1.75 7.01 0.73
C LEU A 354 2.86 6.23 1.48
N VAL A 355 2.59 5.88 2.74
CA VAL A 355 3.52 5.11 3.58
C VAL A 355 3.74 3.71 3.00
N LEU A 356 2.66 3.02 2.65
CA LEU A 356 2.73 1.65 2.13
C LEU A 356 3.44 1.59 0.79
N ALA A 357 3.19 2.53 -0.13
CA ALA A 357 3.85 2.56 -1.44
C ALA A 357 5.36 2.73 -1.33
N THR A 358 5.84 3.57 -0.40
CA THR A 358 7.26 3.77 -0.12
C THR A 358 7.89 2.52 0.49
N CYS A 359 7.32 2.02 1.60
CA CYS A 359 7.89 0.87 2.30
C CYS A 359 7.87 -0.40 1.44
N PHE A 360 6.85 -0.59 0.60
CA PHE A 360 6.70 -1.80 -0.20
C PHE A 360 7.83 -1.98 -1.22
N ASN A 361 8.14 -0.94 -2.00
CA ASN A 361 9.25 -0.99 -2.94
C ASN A 361 10.60 -1.16 -2.23
N ILE A 362 10.85 -0.38 -1.15
CA ILE A 362 12.08 -0.46 -0.36
C ILE A 362 12.28 -1.89 0.19
N GLY A 363 11.21 -2.52 0.67
CA GLY A 363 11.23 -3.88 1.19
C GLY A 363 11.61 -4.91 0.14
N LEU A 364 11.03 -4.84 -1.07
CA LEU A 364 11.38 -5.73 -2.17
C LEU A 364 12.82 -5.51 -2.67
N ALA A 365 13.28 -4.26 -2.73
CA ALA A 365 14.66 -3.96 -3.08
C ALA A 365 15.64 -4.46 -2.01
N ALA A 366 15.29 -4.33 -0.73
CA ALA A 366 16.08 -4.85 0.39
C ALA A 366 16.14 -6.38 0.41
N ARG A 367 15.05 -7.06 0.02
CA ARG A 367 15.00 -8.52 -0.17
C ARG A 367 16.08 -8.96 -1.15
N ASP A 368 16.07 -8.38 -2.34
CA ASP A 368 17.00 -8.76 -3.41
C ASP A 368 18.44 -8.37 -3.05
N PHE A 369 18.63 -7.20 -2.41
CA PHE A 369 19.92 -6.78 -1.88
C PHE A 369 20.51 -7.78 -0.89
N ARG A 370 19.72 -8.24 0.09
CA ARG A 370 20.18 -9.19 1.13
C ARG A 370 20.55 -10.54 0.53
N ILE A 371 19.78 -11.04 -0.43
CA ILE A 371 20.07 -12.29 -1.14
C ILE A 371 21.35 -12.16 -1.95
N ARG A 372 21.46 -11.11 -2.78
CA ARG A 372 22.63 -10.88 -3.64
C ARG A 372 23.91 -10.81 -2.81
N ASN A 373 23.89 -10.07 -1.70
CA ASN A 373 25.07 -9.90 -0.85
C ASN A 373 25.28 -11.05 0.15
N SER A 374 24.55 -12.17 0.02
CA SER A 374 24.65 -13.33 0.92
C SER A 374 24.51 -12.98 2.42
N LEU A 375 23.78 -11.90 2.73
CA LEU A 375 23.47 -11.47 4.11
C LEU A 375 22.40 -12.36 4.74
N SER A 376 21.67 -13.11 3.92
CA SER A 376 20.65 -14.06 4.34
C SER A 376 20.56 -15.18 3.32
N SER A 377 20.22 -16.39 3.77
CA SER A 377 19.93 -17.51 2.89
C SER A 377 18.75 -17.18 1.99
N LYS A 378 18.94 -17.40 0.68
CA LYS A 378 17.90 -17.26 -0.34
C LYS A 378 16.63 -18.03 0.05
N GLU A 379 16.78 -19.29 0.45
CA GLU A 379 15.69 -20.18 0.86
C GLU A 379 14.83 -19.60 1.99
N THR A 380 15.48 -19.01 3.01
CA THR A 380 14.78 -18.43 4.17
C THR A 380 13.99 -17.19 3.79
N ILE A 381 14.54 -16.33 2.92
CA ILE A 381 13.82 -15.14 2.47
C ILE A 381 12.68 -15.54 1.53
N GLU A 382 12.92 -16.44 0.57
CA GLU A 382 11.92 -16.82 -0.44
C GLU A 382 10.65 -17.43 0.17
N GLU A 383 10.76 -18.21 1.27
CA GLU A 383 9.60 -18.79 1.95
C GLU A 383 8.53 -17.74 2.31
N PHE A 384 8.94 -16.52 2.67
CA PHE A 384 8.03 -15.44 3.07
C PHE A 384 7.43 -14.65 1.90
N PHE A 385 8.04 -14.70 0.72
CA PHE A 385 7.59 -13.98 -0.47
C PHE A 385 6.88 -14.86 -1.49
N LEU A 386 7.06 -16.19 -1.45
CA LEU A 386 6.35 -17.12 -2.33
C LEU A 386 4.86 -17.23 -2.02
N ASP A 387 4.47 -17.01 -0.76
CA ASP A 387 3.07 -16.96 -0.37
C ASP A 387 2.45 -15.60 -0.73
N SER A 388 1.47 -15.61 -1.64
CA SER A 388 0.77 -14.41 -2.11
C SER A 388 0.09 -13.60 -0.99
N GLU A 389 -0.38 -14.26 0.07
CA GLU A 389 -1.04 -13.59 1.20
C GLU A 389 -0.04 -12.89 2.13
N SER A 390 1.18 -13.42 2.20
CA SER A 390 2.26 -12.87 3.00
C SER A 390 3.08 -11.82 2.24
N PHE A 391 3.16 -11.92 0.92
CA PHE A 391 4.09 -11.16 0.07
C PHE A 391 4.15 -9.66 0.39
N TYR A 392 3.00 -8.99 0.45
CA TYR A 392 2.95 -7.55 0.73
C TYR A 392 3.42 -7.24 2.16
N ALA A 393 2.94 -8.01 3.14
CA ALA A 393 3.31 -7.84 4.54
C ALA A 393 4.81 -8.11 4.78
N SER A 394 5.37 -9.14 4.15
CA SER A 394 6.80 -9.48 4.19
C SER A 394 7.66 -8.32 3.69
N ALA A 395 7.28 -7.69 2.58
CA ALA A 395 7.98 -6.52 2.04
C ALA A 395 7.95 -5.34 3.02
N ILE A 396 6.77 -4.99 3.55
CA ILE A 396 6.65 -3.88 4.49
C ILE A 396 7.46 -4.15 5.76
N SER A 397 7.34 -5.36 6.33
CA SER A 397 8.07 -5.75 7.53
C SER A 397 9.58 -5.65 7.34
N LEU A 398 10.09 -6.08 6.18
CA LEU A 398 11.50 -5.99 5.84
C LEU A 398 11.98 -4.54 5.68
N ALA A 399 11.15 -3.64 5.17
CA ALA A 399 11.50 -2.22 5.07
C ALA A 399 11.49 -1.51 6.42
N THR A 400 10.49 -1.79 7.26
CA THR A 400 10.29 -1.07 8.52
C THR A 400 11.06 -1.67 9.69
N GLY A 401 11.54 -2.91 9.58
CA GLY A 401 12.12 -3.66 10.70
C GLY A 401 11.09 -3.94 11.81
N SER A 402 9.80 -3.93 11.46
CA SER A 402 8.68 -4.04 12.40
C SER A 402 7.65 -5.01 11.83
N GLU A 403 6.86 -5.62 12.70
CA GLU A 403 5.80 -6.54 12.29
C GLU A 403 4.67 -5.80 11.54
N PHE A 404 4.45 -6.18 10.28
CA PHE A 404 3.28 -5.77 9.52
C PHE A 404 2.29 -6.95 9.43
N PRO A 405 1.02 -6.77 9.84
CA PRO A 405 0.04 -7.84 9.79
C PRO A 405 -0.32 -8.19 8.34
N LYS A 406 -0.58 -9.47 8.09
CA LYS A 406 -1.19 -9.92 6.83
C LYS A 406 -2.66 -9.50 6.81
N ASN A 407 -3.25 -9.46 5.62
CA ASN A 407 -4.70 -9.36 5.53
C ASN A 407 -5.30 -10.62 6.18
N GLU A 408 -6.15 -10.45 7.18
CA GLU A 408 -6.62 -11.54 8.05
C GLU A 408 -7.59 -12.54 7.38
N MET A 409 -7.76 -12.44 6.05
CA MET A 409 -8.72 -13.22 5.28
C MET A 409 -8.04 -13.92 4.10
N THR A 410 -8.33 -15.20 3.95
CA THR A 410 -7.83 -16.02 2.84
C THR A 410 -8.31 -15.48 1.50
N SER A 411 -7.46 -15.58 0.47
CA SER A 411 -7.73 -15.07 -0.88
C SER A 411 -8.00 -13.57 -0.99
N ALA A 412 -7.70 -12.79 0.05
CA ALA A 412 -7.79 -11.32 0.05
C ALA A 412 -6.38 -10.71 0.10
N CYS A 413 -5.68 -10.66 -1.03
CA CYS A 413 -4.29 -10.22 -1.08
C CYS A 413 -3.95 -9.39 -2.33
N LEU A 414 -2.86 -8.63 -2.22
CA LEU A 414 -2.25 -7.88 -3.31
C LEU A 414 -0.82 -8.35 -3.48
N PHE A 415 -0.44 -8.74 -4.69
CA PHE A 415 0.93 -9.15 -4.99
C PHE A 415 1.31 -8.83 -6.43
N TYR A 416 2.57 -9.03 -6.77
CA TYR A 416 3.11 -8.76 -8.09
C TYR A 416 3.70 -10.06 -8.64
N PRO A 417 2.97 -10.81 -9.49
CA PRO A 417 3.39 -12.14 -9.94
C PRO A 417 4.80 -12.17 -10.54
N SER A 418 5.18 -11.14 -11.30
CA SER A 418 6.51 -11.02 -11.91
C SER A 418 7.65 -10.76 -10.93
N LEU A 419 7.33 -10.48 -9.66
CA LEU A 419 8.28 -10.11 -8.60
C LEU A 419 8.31 -11.13 -7.45
N LEU A 420 7.54 -12.23 -7.55
CA LEU A 420 7.57 -13.31 -6.57
C LEU A 420 8.94 -13.99 -6.54
N GLU A 421 9.49 -14.26 -7.73
CA GLU A 421 10.83 -14.80 -7.89
C GLU A 421 11.90 -13.72 -7.63
N THR A 422 13.01 -14.15 -7.05
CA THR A 422 14.20 -13.31 -6.81
C THR A 422 15.15 -13.41 -8.00
N CYS A 423 16.12 -12.49 -8.13
CA CYS A 423 17.08 -12.50 -9.24
C CYS A 423 16.47 -12.21 -10.63
N GLY A 424 15.37 -11.44 -10.66
CA GLY A 424 14.70 -11.06 -11.90
C GLY A 424 15.55 -10.15 -12.79
N THR A 425 15.34 -10.22 -14.10
CA THR A 425 15.96 -9.32 -15.08
C THR A 425 14.88 -8.52 -15.79
N TYR A 426 15.02 -7.20 -15.78
CA TYR A 426 14.01 -6.25 -16.25
C TYR A 426 14.61 -5.30 -17.28
N SER A 427 13.80 -4.84 -18.23
CA SER A 427 14.28 -3.99 -19.31
C SER A 427 13.40 -2.77 -19.53
N VAL A 428 14.03 -1.62 -19.72
CA VAL A 428 13.34 -0.35 -19.98
C VAL A 428 13.77 0.20 -21.35
N PRO A 429 12.82 0.64 -22.20
CA PRO A 429 13.16 1.28 -23.46
C PRO A 429 13.78 2.66 -23.21
N VAL A 430 14.95 2.89 -23.79
CA VAL A 430 15.70 4.14 -23.72
C VAL A 430 15.91 4.66 -25.14
N SER A 431 15.37 5.83 -25.41
CA SER A 431 15.54 6.54 -26.67
C SER A 431 16.72 7.50 -26.55
N SER A 432 17.79 7.28 -27.31
CA SER A 432 18.94 8.20 -27.33
C SER A 432 18.62 9.46 -28.14
N LEU A 433 19.03 10.63 -27.64
CA LEU A 433 18.89 11.90 -28.34
C LEU A 433 20.20 12.24 -29.07
N GLN A 434 20.63 11.40 -30.01
CA GLN A 434 21.77 11.70 -30.88
C GLN A 434 21.29 12.48 -32.13
N ASN A 435 21.63 13.77 -32.21
CA ASN A 435 21.48 14.63 -33.40
C ASN A 435 20.10 14.59 -34.12
N GLN A 436 19.08 15.23 -33.53
CA GLN A 436 17.85 15.83 -34.12
C GLN A 436 17.06 15.12 -35.26
N SER A 437 17.44 13.95 -35.77
CA SER A 437 16.80 13.34 -36.95
C SER A 437 16.66 11.82 -36.92
N GLU A 438 17.37 11.10 -36.04
CA GLU A 438 17.17 9.66 -35.84
C GLU A 438 17.07 9.33 -34.34
N ILE A 439 15.95 8.74 -33.92
CA ILE A 439 15.75 8.22 -32.55
C ILE A 439 16.16 6.74 -32.56
N ILE A 440 17.28 6.41 -31.92
CA ILE A 440 17.67 5.00 -31.68
C ILE A 440 17.08 4.58 -30.35
N VAL A 441 16.23 3.55 -30.37
CA VAL A 441 15.63 2.94 -29.18
C VAL A 441 16.43 1.69 -28.81
N ASP A 442 17.16 1.76 -27.71
CA ASP A 442 17.85 0.64 -27.09
C ASP A 442 17.12 0.23 -25.80
N ASN A 443 17.23 -1.04 -25.39
CA ASN A 443 16.72 -1.48 -24.10
C ASN A 443 17.86 -1.51 -23.08
N CYS A 444 17.71 -0.77 -21.97
CA CYS A 444 18.59 -0.93 -20.81
C CYS A 444 18.09 -2.08 -19.93
N VAL A 445 18.98 -2.99 -19.58
CA VAL A 445 18.68 -4.16 -18.76
C VAL A 445 19.20 -3.94 -17.34
N PHE A 446 18.36 -4.25 -16.36
CA PHE A 446 18.63 -4.14 -14.93
C PHE A 446 18.33 -5.48 -14.25
N HIS A 447 19.07 -5.79 -13.19
CA HIS A 447 18.86 -6.99 -12.39
C HIS A 447 18.32 -6.61 -11.02
N ASP A 448 17.37 -7.39 -10.52
CA ASP A 448 16.65 -7.20 -9.25
C ASP A 448 15.71 -6.00 -9.19
N VAL A 449 14.88 -5.96 -8.15
CA VAL A 449 14.00 -4.84 -7.86
C VAL A 449 14.83 -3.65 -7.37
N PRO A 450 14.75 -2.49 -8.03
CA PRO A 450 15.56 -1.34 -7.64
C PRO A 450 14.95 -0.58 -6.46
N PHE A 451 15.81 0.11 -5.70
CA PHE A 451 15.41 1.10 -4.72
C PHE A 451 14.85 2.34 -5.42
N VAL A 452 13.55 2.59 -5.27
CA VAL A 452 12.86 3.71 -5.92
C VAL A 452 12.42 4.75 -4.89
N GLY A 453 12.73 6.02 -5.21
CA GLY A 453 12.33 7.17 -4.41
C GLY A 453 13.02 7.26 -3.06
N SER A 454 12.42 8.00 -2.13
CA SER A 454 12.98 8.34 -0.82
C SER A 454 12.14 7.77 0.33
N PRO A 455 12.77 7.44 1.48
CA PRO A 455 12.07 6.93 2.66
C PRO A 455 11.34 8.02 3.46
N TYR A 456 11.45 9.29 3.09
CA TYR A 456 11.07 10.41 3.95
C TYR A 456 9.59 10.43 4.35
N THR A 457 8.70 9.77 3.58
CA THR A 457 7.28 9.66 3.93
C THR A 457 6.99 8.71 5.10
N SER A 458 7.90 7.79 5.40
CA SER A 458 7.77 6.79 6.47
C SER A 458 8.95 6.82 7.45
N TYR A 459 9.74 7.90 7.43
CA TYR A 459 11.02 8.03 8.12
C TYR A 459 10.88 8.21 9.64
N PRO A 460 11.80 7.65 10.44
CA PRO A 460 12.88 6.73 10.07
C PRO A 460 12.39 5.29 9.82
N ILE A 461 13.15 4.51 9.05
CA ILE A 461 12.89 3.08 8.82
C ILE A 461 14.17 2.24 9.01
N ALA A 462 14.03 0.98 9.41
CA ALA A 462 15.15 0.09 9.73
C ALA A 462 15.33 -0.98 8.64
N VAL A 463 15.77 -0.55 7.45
CA VAL A 463 15.98 -1.45 6.28
C VAL A 463 17.18 -2.39 6.48
N PHE A 464 18.24 -1.86 7.09
CA PHE A 464 19.49 -2.56 7.35
C PHE A 464 19.68 -2.81 8.84
N ASP A 465 20.43 -3.85 9.16
CA ASP A 465 20.77 -4.22 10.54
C ASP A 465 21.80 -3.24 11.15
N ASP A 466 22.49 -2.46 10.32
CA ASP A 466 23.43 -1.42 10.74
C ASP A 466 22.83 -0.01 10.55
N GLU A 467 23.29 0.94 11.37
CA GLU A 467 22.94 2.34 11.24
C GLU A 467 23.27 2.88 9.84
N SER A 468 22.33 3.61 9.25
CA SER A 468 22.43 4.08 7.86
C SER A 468 21.58 5.34 7.64
N PRO A 469 21.66 5.98 6.46
CA PRO A 469 20.74 7.05 6.09
C PRO A 469 19.25 6.74 6.32
N TYR A 470 18.83 5.46 6.31
CA TYR A 470 17.45 5.07 6.59
C TYR A 470 17.05 5.19 8.08
N SER A 471 17.99 5.01 9.02
CA SER A 471 17.69 4.87 10.46
C SER A 471 17.43 6.19 11.19
N GLY A 472 17.58 7.36 10.56
CA GLY A 472 17.45 8.65 11.24
C GLY A 472 18.73 9.11 11.91
N LYS A 473 19.53 8.17 12.42
CA LYS A 473 20.81 8.43 13.06
C LYS A 473 21.85 7.41 12.60
N PHE A 474 23.04 7.90 12.27
CA PHE A 474 24.17 7.05 11.92
C PHE A 474 25.50 7.80 12.04
N SER A 475 26.57 7.06 12.32
CA SER A 475 27.94 7.58 12.27
C SER A 475 28.58 7.38 10.90
N ILE A 476 29.46 8.30 10.50
CA ILE A 476 30.32 8.10 9.34
C ILE A 476 31.47 7.15 9.71
N PRO A 477 31.60 6.00 9.03
CA PRO A 477 32.58 4.98 9.37
C PRO A 477 33.99 5.37 8.95
N THR A 478 34.98 4.79 9.62
CA THR A 478 36.39 4.89 9.20
C THR A 478 36.64 4.05 7.95
N PRO A 479 37.50 4.49 7.01
CA PRO A 479 37.82 3.71 5.81
C PRO A 479 38.49 2.38 6.18
N ILE A 480 38.29 1.36 5.33
CA ILE A 480 38.94 0.04 5.46
C ILE A 480 40.47 0.21 5.39
N ARG A 481 40.94 1.03 4.42
CA ARG A 481 42.34 1.46 4.32
C ARG A 481 42.44 2.80 3.58
N VAL A 482 43.47 3.55 3.92
CA VAL A 482 43.87 4.79 3.22
C VAL A 482 44.94 4.45 2.18
N VAL A 483 44.87 5.09 1.01
CA VAL A 483 45.84 4.95 -0.08
C VAL A 483 46.28 6.35 -0.54
N ASP A 484 47.39 6.44 -1.28
CA ASP A 484 47.97 7.74 -1.67
C ASP A 484 47.01 8.68 -2.40
N ASN A 485 46.02 8.12 -3.12
CA ASN A 485 45.05 8.86 -3.93
C ASN A 485 43.61 8.83 -3.37
N GLY A 486 43.42 8.51 -2.08
CA GLY A 486 42.10 8.51 -1.45
C GLY A 486 41.95 7.44 -0.37
N ALA A 487 40.72 6.97 -0.17
CA ALA A 487 40.43 5.94 0.82
C ALA A 487 39.47 4.89 0.27
N ILE A 488 39.61 3.66 0.76
CA ILE A 488 38.79 2.53 0.35
C ILE A 488 37.74 2.26 1.43
N TYR A 489 36.49 2.27 1.00
CA TYR A 489 35.33 2.03 1.85
C TYR A 489 34.58 0.79 1.41
N SER A 490 33.81 0.20 2.33
CA SER A 490 32.80 -0.78 1.92
C SER A 490 31.77 -0.10 1.02
N PRO A 491 31.05 -0.84 0.17
CA PRO A 491 30.07 -0.21 -0.71
C PRO A 491 28.89 0.44 0.03
N LEU A 492 28.48 -0.11 1.17
CA LEU A 492 27.47 0.49 2.04
C LEU A 492 27.99 1.79 2.67
N ASP A 493 29.22 1.80 3.17
CA ASP A 493 29.82 2.99 3.78
C ASP A 493 30.06 4.11 2.76
N THR A 494 30.44 3.73 1.54
CA THR A 494 30.55 4.65 0.40
C THR A 494 29.19 5.26 0.08
N TRP A 495 28.11 4.48 0.16
CA TRP A 495 26.74 4.99 -0.02
C TRP A 495 26.34 5.96 1.10
N LYS A 496 26.68 5.68 2.37
CA LYS A 496 26.45 6.61 3.49
C LYS A 496 27.14 7.95 3.24
N LEU A 497 28.39 7.91 2.79
CA LEU A 497 29.17 9.08 2.41
C LEU A 497 28.58 9.82 1.20
N ALA A 498 28.16 9.10 0.16
CA ALA A 498 27.55 9.68 -1.03
C ALA A 498 26.26 10.42 -0.69
N TRP A 499 25.41 9.79 0.13
CA TRP A 499 24.20 10.40 0.66
C TRP A 499 24.51 11.68 1.43
N LEU A 500 25.43 11.61 2.42
CA LEU A 500 25.81 12.76 3.23
C LEU A 500 26.35 13.91 2.36
N CYS A 501 27.23 13.61 1.40
CA CYS A 501 27.82 14.62 0.54
C CYS A 501 26.75 15.45 -0.18
N GLU A 502 25.75 14.83 -0.81
CA GLU A 502 24.71 15.56 -1.55
C GLU A 502 23.86 16.45 -0.66
N VAL A 503 23.37 15.94 0.47
CA VAL A 503 22.56 16.74 1.39
C VAL A 503 23.40 17.86 2.03
N ALA A 504 24.68 17.60 2.27
CA ALA A 504 25.64 18.57 2.78
C ALA A 504 26.12 19.57 1.72
N GLY A 505 25.85 19.39 0.42
CA GLY A 505 26.22 20.33 -0.65
C GLY A 505 27.54 20.03 -1.38
N TYR A 506 27.93 18.76 -1.44
CA TYR A 506 29.13 18.24 -2.08
C TYR A 506 28.80 17.16 -3.13
N LYS A 507 29.67 17.02 -4.14
CA LYS A 507 29.69 15.88 -5.06
C LYS A 507 30.78 14.90 -4.62
N LEU A 508 30.41 13.63 -4.38
CA LEU A 508 31.37 12.57 -4.09
C LEU A 508 32.00 12.03 -5.37
N HIS A 509 33.31 11.82 -5.37
CA HIS A 509 34.03 11.12 -6.42
C HIS A 509 34.43 9.73 -5.92
N ALA A 510 33.71 8.72 -6.40
CA ALA A 510 33.98 7.32 -6.09
C ALA A 510 34.06 6.49 -7.38
N SER A 511 34.97 5.53 -7.42
CA SER A 511 35.17 4.65 -8.57
C SER A 511 35.37 3.21 -8.13
N SER A 512 34.92 2.29 -8.98
CA SER A 512 35.21 0.88 -8.82
C SER A 512 36.61 0.62 -9.39
N MET A 513 37.37 -0.28 -8.78
CA MET A 513 38.66 -0.69 -9.35
C MET A 513 38.50 -1.42 -10.70
N LYS A 514 37.29 -1.92 -11.02
CA LYS A 514 36.99 -2.70 -12.23
C LYS A 514 36.21 -1.92 -13.31
N SER A 515 35.55 -0.80 -12.99
CA SER A 515 34.81 0.02 -13.96
C SER A 515 34.93 1.52 -13.66
N LYS A 516 35.00 2.33 -14.73
CA LYS A 516 35.06 3.81 -14.66
C LYS A 516 33.69 4.48 -14.54
N ASP A 517 32.61 3.70 -14.46
CA ASP A 517 31.25 4.23 -14.44
C ASP A 517 30.95 4.89 -13.08
N GLU A 518 30.24 6.03 -13.09
CA GLU A 518 29.74 6.67 -11.86
C GLU A 518 28.81 5.69 -11.12
N ILE A 519 29.22 5.28 -9.91
CA ILE A 519 28.52 4.28 -9.08
C ILE A 519 27.20 4.82 -8.52
N TYR A 520 27.12 6.13 -8.31
CA TYR A 520 25.98 6.79 -7.67
C TYR A 520 25.45 7.88 -8.59
N LYS A 521 24.19 7.74 -9.04
CA LYS A 521 23.52 8.70 -9.94
C LYS A 521 22.69 9.69 -9.13
N HIS A 522 22.76 10.96 -9.53
CA HIS A 522 22.23 12.15 -8.85
C HIS A 522 20.82 11.95 -8.25
N ALA A 523 20.65 12.38 -7.00
CA ALA A 523 19.46 12.24 -6.15
C ALA A 523 18.20 13.06 -6.55
N GLY A 524 18.09 13.49 -7.81
CA GLY A 524 16.93 14.20 -8.34
C GLY A 524 16.41 15.34 -7.43
N ARG A 525 15.09 15.39 -7.24
CA ARG A 525 14.44 16.34 -6.30
C ARG A 525 14.16 15.71 -4.95
N SER A 526 14.18 14.39 -4.87
CA SER A 526 14.04 13.68 -3.60
C SER A 526 15.20 13.91 -2.64
N LYS A 527 16.37 14.35 -3.14
CA LYS A 527 17.60 14.49 -2.33
C LYS A 527 17.98 13.19 -1.62
N TRP A 528 17.56 12.06 -2.19
CA TRP A 528 17.91 10.72 -1.75
C TRP A 528 18.76 10.00 -2.81
N TYR A 529 19.95 9.53 -2.42
CA TYR A 529 20.71 8.59 -3.24
C TYR A 529 20.20 7.17 -3.01
N SER A 530 19.56 6.59 -4.02
CA SER A 530 19.25 5.16 -4.01
C SER A 530 20.53 4.33 -4.12
N LEU A 531 20.56 3.20 -3.40
CA LEU A 531 21.62 2.21 -3.53
C LEU A 531 21.49 1.53 -4.91
N SER A 532 22.49 1.70 -5.79
CA SER A 532 22.51 1.01 -7.09
C SER A 532 22.91 -0.45 -6.89
N LEU A 533 22.01 -1.39 -7.18
CA LEU A 533 22.30 -2.81 -7.05
C LEU A 533 23.31 -3.26 -8.11
N ASN A 534 23.28 -2.66 -9.31
CA ASN A 534 24.10 -3.08 -10.45
C ASN A 534 25.59 -2.70 -10.32
N CYS A 535 25.93 -1.75 -9.45
CA CYS A 535 27.32 -1.32 -9.26
C CYS A 535 28.03 -2.07 -8.11
N LEU A 536 27.33 -2.96 -7.40
CA LEU A 536 27.82 -3.70 -6.25
C LEU A 536 28.23 -5.11 -6.68
N SER A 537 29.42 -5.27 -7.26
CA SER A 537 30.00 -6.60 -7.45
C SER A 537 30.62 -7.07 -6.12
N ILE A 538 30.15 -8.21 -5.62
CA ILE A 538 30.58 -8.86 -4.35
C ILE A 538 32.10 -9.11 -4.31
N ASP A 539 32.76 -9.21 -5.47
CA ASP A 539 34.19 -9.49 -5.61
C ASP A 539 35.10 -8.24 -5.59
N SER A 540 34.65 -7.11 -5.05
CA SER A 540 35.49 -5.91 -4.89
C SER A 540 35.93 -5.75 -3.43
N GLU A 541 37.24 -5.60 -3.20
CA GLU A 541 37.82 -5.27 -1.88
C GLU A 541 37.27 -3.96 -1.26
N GLY A 542 36.49 -3.19 -2.03
CA GLY A 542 35.85 -1.93 -1.64
C GLY A 542 35.77 -0.97 -2.83
N LEU A 543 35.25 0.24 -2.58
CA LEU A 543 35.20 1.32 -3.55
C LEU A 543 36.25 2.39 -3.19
N LEU A 544 36.95 2.89 -4.21
CA LEU A 544 37.93 3.96 -4.03
C LEU A 544 37.23 5.31 -4.07
N VAL A 545 37.23 6.01 -2.94
CA VAL A 545 36.80 7.40 -2.80
C VAL A 545 38.01 8.30 -2.93
N THR A 546 38.05 9.12 -3.98
CA THR A 546 39.20 9.99 -4.29
C THR A 546 39.05 11.40 -3.76
N GLY A 547 37.82 11.84 -3.49
CA GLY A 547 37.55 13.20 -3.02
C GLY A 547 36.07 13.53 -3.00
N PHE A 548 35.76 14.70 -2.46
CA PHE A 548 34.45 15.33 -2.60
C PHE A 548 34.63 16.83 -2.88
N GLU A 549 33.89 17.36 -3.84
CA GLU A 549 33.96 18.76 -4.26
C GLU A 549 32.72 19.50 -3.79
N ARG A 550 32.89 20.69 -3.21
CA ARG A 550 31.75 21.54 -2.82
C ARG A 550 31.08 22.08 -4.08
N ILE A 551 29.76 21.89 -4.18
CA ILE A 551 28.97 22.34 -5.33
C ILE A 551 27.94 23.42 -4.98
N ASN A 552 27.53 23.51 -3.71
CA ASN A 552 26.49 24.46 -3.27
C ASN A 552 27.05 25.55 -2.35
N GLU A 553 26.44 26.73 -2.42
CA GLU A 553 26.76 27.85 -1.52
C GLU A 553 26.30 27.58 -0.08
N ASP A 554 25.17 26.88 0.07
CA ASP A 554 24.64 26.40 1.36
C ASP A 554 25.09 24.96 1.64
N PHE A 555 25.93 24.77 2.66
CA PHE A 555 26.64 23.52 2.92
C PHE A 555 26.99 23.34 4.41
N ILE A 556 27.20 22.08 4.82
CA ILE A 556 27.75 21.72 6.12
C ILE A 556 29.24 21.46 5.96
N HIS A 557 30.10 22.03 6.79
CA HIS A 557 31.53 21.73 6.74
C HIS A 557 31.79 20.27 7.11
N LEU A 558 32.22 19.48 6.13
CA LEU A 558 32.63 18.08 6.31
C LEU A 558 34.14 17.99 6.61
N PRO A 559 34.56 17.17 7.59
CA PRO A 559 35.97 16.88 7.80
C PRO A 559 36.51 16.05 6.62
N ASN A 560 37.83 16.10 6.40
CA ASN A 560 38.44 15.29 5.36
C ASN A 560 38.57 13.83 5.81
N PHE A 561 37.55 13.02 5.47
CA PHE A 561 37.51 11.59 5.75
C PHE A 561 38.56 10.75 4.99
N LEU A 562 39.44 11.37 4.19
CA LEU A 562 40.42 10.65 3.36
C LEU A 562 41.85 10.75 3.90
N LEU A 563 42.10 11.56 4.94
CA LEU A 563 43.44 11.74 5.50
C LEU A 563 43.68 10.80 6.69
N PRO A 564 44.87 10.19 6.79
CA PRO A 564 45.27 9.44 7.96
C PRO A 564 45.73 10.43 9.02
N ASP A 565 44.85 10.78 9.97
CA ASP A 565 45.15 11.14 11.36
C ASP A 565 43.87 11.71 12.02
N THR A 566 43.41 11.04 13.08
CA THR A 566 42.17 11.29 13.84
C THR A 566 40.92 11.46 12.97
N TYR A 567 40.19 10.37 12.71
CA TYR A 567 38.80 10.44 12.27
C TYR A 567 37.94 10.90 13.46
N PRO A 568 37.52 12.18 13.55
CA PRO A 568 36.59 12.54 14.60
C PRO A 568 35.31 11.73 14.42
N SER A 569 34.67 11.31 15.52
CA SER A 569 33.31 10.78 15.45
C SER A 569 32.45 11.83 14.75
N PHE A 570 31.82 11.45 13.65
CA PHE A 570 30.98 12.32 12.86
C PHE A 570 29.60 11.69 12.77
N ASP A 571 28.74 12.15 13.66
CA ASP A 571 27.40 11.59 13.84
C ASP A 571 26.38 12.45 13.10
N ILE A 572 25.50 11.79 12.38
CA ILE A 572 24.44 12.42 11.60
C ILE A 572 23.11 12.12 12.26
N GLU A 573 22.31 13.17 12.47
CA GLU A 573 20.90 13.04 12.81
C GLU A 573 20.03 13.70 11.73
N VAL A 574 18.96 13.02 11.34
CA VAL A 574 18.02 13.47 10.31
C VAL A 574 16.62 13.43 10.90
N GLU A 575 15.88 14.52 10.71
CA GLU A 575 14.51 14.65 11.19
C GLU A 575 13.62 15.21 10.07
N VAL A 576 12.48 14.56 9.80
CA VAL A 576 11.46 15.11 8.91
C VAL A 576 10.58 16.06 9.72
N CYS A 577 10.79 17.36 9.55
CA CYS A 577 10.11 18.40 10.34
C CYS A 577 8.67 18.63 9.89
N ASN A 578 8.46 18.64 8.56
CA ASN A 578 7.15 18.85 7.96
C ASN A 578 6.95 18.02 6.70
N LEU A 579 5.69 17.68 6.43
CA LEU A 579 5.25 17.02 5.21
C LEU A 579 3.98 17.73 4.68
N PHE A 580 3.95 18.00 3.39
CA PHE A 580 2.82 18.61 2.69
C PHE A 580 2.55 17.89 1.37
N VAL A 581 1.28 17.83 0.95
CA VAL A 581 0.87 17.22 -0.32
C VAL A 581 0.33 18.32 -1.24
N ASP A 582 0.92 18.50 -2.42
CA ASP A 582 0.56 19.56 -3.37
C ASP A 582 0.46 19.05 -4.82
N VAL A 583 -0.41 19.74 -5.56
CA VAL A 583 -0.53 19.72 -7.01
C VAL A 583 -0.55 21.19 -7.46
N LYS A 584 0.56 21.65 -8.06
CA LYS A 584 0.90 23.02 -8.53
C LYS A 584 -0.20 24.09 -8.35
N ASN A 585 0.18 25.18 -7.68
CA ASN A 585 -0.51 26.48 -7.50
C ASN A 585 -1.54 26.60 -6.36
N CYS A 586 -1.70 25.61 -5.48
CA CYS A 586 -2.45 25.77 -4.23
C CYS A 586 -1.79 24.96 -3.09
N ARG A 587 -1.01 25.63 -2.22
CA ARG A 587 -0.59 25.08 -0.91
C ARG A 587 -1.81 24.94 0.02
N GLU A 588 -2.75 24.03 -0.28
CA GLU A 588 -4.06 24.00 0.38
C GLU A 588 -4.32 22.79 1.29
N SER A 589 -3.49 21.75 1.30
CA SER A 589 -3.67 20.66 2.27
C SER A 589 -2.94 20.95 3.60
N ARG A 590 -3.46 21.91 4.37
CA ARG A 590 -3.01 22.10 5.76
C ARG A 590 -3.45 20.89 6.61
N ARG A 591 -2.55 20.44 7.49
CA ARG A 591 -2.74 19.38 8.50
C ARG A 591 -4.19 19.30 8.97
N ALA A 592 -4.93 18.27 8.59
CA ALA A 592 -6.14 17.90 9.28
C ALA A 592 -5.72 17.16 10.55
N ILE A 593 -5.50 17.90 11.64
CA ILE A 593 -5.44 17.31 12.98
C ILE A 593 -6.81 16.67 13.21
N SER A 594 -6.86 15.42 13.67
CA SER A 594 -8.08 14.77 14.14
C SER A 594 -8.62 15.47 15.38
N ALA A 595 -9.12 16.70 15.21
CA ALA A 595 -9.82 17.44 16.23
C ALA A 595 -11.20 16.81 16.39
N GLY A 596 -11.34 15.89 17.35
CA GLY A 596 -12.63 15.23 17.58
C GLY A 596 -12.64 14.10 18.61
N VAL A 597 -11.49 13.60 19.06
CA VAL A 597 -11.44 12.71 20.23
C VAL A 597 -10.56 13.38 21.28
N SER A 598 -11.19 14.13 22.17
CA SER A 598 -10.56 14.72 23.35
C SER A 598 -9.67 13.70 24.06
N SER A 599 -8.37 13.98 24.09
CA SER A 599 -7.42 13.51 25.11
C SER A 599 -7.61 12.07 25.60
N ILE A 600 -7.30 11.06 24.78
CA ILE A 600 -6.91 9.78 25.37
C ILE A 600 -5.41 9.86 25.68
N ARG A 601 -5.09 10.38 26.87
CA ARG A 601 -3.79 10.17 27.51
C ARG A 601 -3.65 8.68 27.78
N TRP A 602 -3.11 7.94 26.82
CA TRP A 602 -2.45 6.68 27.12
C TRP A 602 -1.09 7.03 27.70
N ARG A 603 -0.81 6.57 28.91
CA ARG A 603 0.50 6.70 29.55
C ARG A 603 1.55 6.23 28.55
N SER A 604 2.50 7.11 28.27
CA SER A 604 3.78 6.80 27.66
C SER A 604 4.34 5.53 28.30
N PHE A 605 4.42 4.45 27.54
CA PHE A 605 5.47 3.49 27.78
C PHE A 605 6.72 4.08 27.16
N GLY A 606 7.63 4.51 28.03
CA GLY A 606 9.06 4.72 27.78
C GLY A 606 9.46 5.53 26.55
N ASP A 607 10.07 6.69 26.79
CA ASP A 607 11.16 7.13 25.95
C ASP A 607 12.21 6.01 25.86
N SER A 608 12.18 5.26 24.76
CA SER A 608 13.30 4.45 24.32
C SER A 608 13.33 4.54 22.80
N THR A 609 14.40 5.14 22.30
CA THR A 609 14.93 4.95 20.96
C THR A 609 14.67 3.53 20.44
N PRO A 610 14.34 3.34 19.15
CA PRO A 610 14.25 1.99 18.61
C PRO A 610 15.60 1.30 18.79
N GLU A 611 15.64 0.26 19.63
CA GLU A 611 16.78 -0.66 19.65
C GLU A 611 16.85 -1.32 18.27
N ILE A 612 18.04 -1.30 17.67
CA ILE A 612 18.35 -2.00 16.43
C ILE A 612 18.26 -3.51 16.75
N VAL A 613 17.12 -4.12 16.44
CA VAL A 613 16.94 -5.57 16.56
C VAL A 613 17.57 -6.21 15.32
N LYS A 614 18.73 -6.85 15.50
CA LYS A 614 19.35 -7.71 14.48
C LYS A 614 18.40 -8.88 14.17
N GLY A 615 18.16 -9.22 12.91
CA GLY A 615 17.32 -10.39 12.66
C GLY A 615 17.17 -10.90 11.23
N SER A 616 17.08 -12.22 11.15
CA SER A 616 16.51 -13.00 10.04
C SER A 616 15.03 -13.30 10.32
N MET A 617 14.22 -13.52 9.28
CA MET A 617 12.76 -13.70 9.42
C MET A 617 12.39 -15.04 10.11
N LYS A 618 11.52 -14.99 11.13
CA LYS A 618 10.82 -16.17 11.71
C LYS A 618 9.31 -15.89 11.85
N ARG A 619 8.50 -16.95 11.73
CA ARG A 619 7.07 -16.92 12.05
C ARG A 619 6.87 -16.89 13.57
N VAL A 620 6.11 -15.92 14.07
CA VAL A 620 5.54 -15.95 15.42
C VAL A 620 4.05 -15.59 15.30
N ASN A 621 3.15 -16.46 15.74
CA ASN A 621 1.70 -16.20 15.84
C ASN A 621 1.02 -15.59 14.58
N GLY A 622 1.35 -16.09 13.38
CA GLY A 622 0.72 -15.64 12.13
C GLY A 622 1.31 -14.35 11.55
N SER A 623 2.25 -13.74 12.25
CA SER A 623 2.96 -12.54 11.83
C SER A 623 4.47 -12.77 11.69
N LEU A 624 5.11 -11.86 10.95
CA LEU A 624 6.49 -11.99 10.48
C LEU A 624 7.38 -11.02 11.21
N ILE A 625 8.39 -11.55 11.90
CA ILE A 625 9.34 -10.76 12.69
C ILE A 625 10.77 -11.08 12.20
N ALA A 626 11.62 -10.06 12.11
CA ALA A 626 13.07 -10.23 12.07
C ALA A 626 13.56 -10.42 13.52
N THR A 627 14.08 -11.60 13.87
CA THR A 627 14.62 -11.87 15.23
C THR A 627 16.04 -12.47 15.18
N GLU A 628 16.79 -12.24 16.27
CA GLU A 628 18.18 -12.68 16.44
C GLU A 628 18.35 -14.21 16.38
N TYR A 629 19.50 -14.65 15.85
CA TYR A 629 19.99 -16.01 16.05
C TYR A 629 20.60 -16.11 17.46
N GLU A 630 20.11 -17.04 18.27
CA GLU A 630 20.98 -17.66 19.27
C GLU A 630 22.07 -18.42 18.51
N ARG A 631 23.32 -17.96 18.61
CA ARG A 631 24.47 -18.79 18.25
C ARG A 631 24.43 -20.01 19.17
N GLU A 632 24.14 -21.18 18.62
CA GLU A 632 24.58 -22.43 19.24
C GLU A 632 26.09 -22.34 19.40
N VAL A 633 26.53 -22.20 20.65
CA VAL A 633 27.91 -22.48 21.03
C VAL A 633 28.09 -23.96 20.76
N VAL A 634 28.72 -24.29 19.63
CA VAL A 634 29.34 -25.59 19.43
C VAL A 634 30.43 -25.71 20.50
N GLN A 635 30.06 -26.22 21.67
CA GLN A 635 31.03 -26.76 22.61
C GLN A 635 31.66 -27.96 21.93
N GLY A 636 32.86 -27.76 21.39
CA GLY A 636 33.78 -28.85 21.11
C GLY A 636 33.96 -29.65 22.38
N LYS A 637 33.39 -30.85 22.42
CA LYS A 637 33.88 -31.91 23.28
C LYS A 637 34.94 -32.65 22.50
N ASP A 638 36.18 -32.34 22.82
CA ASP A 638 37.30 -33.23 22.58
C ASP A 638 37.06 -34.58 23.29
N PHE A 639 37.39 -35.65 22.57
CA PHE A 639 38.01 -36.90 23.02
C PHE A 639 37.80 -37.34 24.49
N GLU A 640 36.97 -38.37 24.68
CA GLU A 640 37.39 -39.74 25.06
C GLU A 640 36.26 -40.75 24.77
#